data_AF-P67126-F1
#
_entry.id   AF-P67126-F1
#
_cell.length_a   1.000
_cell.length_b   1.000
_cell.length_c   1.000
_cell.angle_alpha   90.00
_cell.angle_beta   90.00
_cell.angle_gamma   90.00
#
_symmetry.space_group_name_H-M   'P 1'
#
loop_
_entity.id
_entity.type
_entity.pdbx_description
1 polymer ?
#
loop_
_entity_poly.entity_id
_entity_poly.type
_entity_poly.pdbx_seq_one_letter_code
_entity_poly.pdbx_strand_id
1 'polypeptide(L)'
;MTLTPEASKSVAQPPTQAPLTQEEAIASLGRYGYGWADSDVAGANAQRGLSEAVVRDISAKKNEPDWMLQSRLKALRIFDRKPIPKWGSNLDGIDFDNIKYFVRSTEKQAASWDDLPEDIRNTYDRLGIPEAEKQRLVAGVAAQYESEVVYHQIREDLEAQGVIFLDTDTGLREHPDIFKEYFGTVIPAGDNKFSALNTAVWSGGSFIYVPPGVHVDIPLQAYFRINTENMGQFERTLIIADEGSYVHYVEGCLPAGELITTADGDLRPIESIRVGDFVTGHDGRPHRVTAVQVRDLDGELFTFTPMSPANAFSVTAEHPLLAIPRDEVRVMRKERNGWKAEVNSTKLRSAEPRWIAAKDVAEGDFLIYPKPKPIPHRTVLPLEFARLAGYYLAEGHACLTNGCESLIFSFHSDEFEYVEDVRQACKSLYEKSGSVLIEEHKHSARVTVYTKAGYAAMRDNVGIGSSNKKLSDLLMRQDETFLRELVDAYVNGDGNVTRRNGAVWKRVHTTSRLWAFQLQSILARLGHYATVELRRPGGPGVIMGRNVVRKDIYQVQWTEGGRGPKQARDCGDYFAVPIKKRAVREAHEPVYNLDVENPDSYLAYGFAVHNCTAPIYKSDSLHSAVVEIIVKPHARVRYTTIQNWSNNVYNLVTKRARAEAGATMEWIDGNIGSKVTMKYPAVWMTGEHAKGEVLSVAFAGEDQHQDTGAKMLHLAPNTSSNIVSKSVARGGGRTSYRGLVQVNKGAHGSRSSVKCDALLVDTVSRSDTYPYVDIREDDVTMGHEATVSKVSENQLFYLMSRGLTEDEAMAMVVRGFVEPIAKELPMEYALELNRLIELQMEGAVG
;
A
#
# COMPACT_ATOMS: atom_id res chain seq x y z
N MET A 1 46.90 -14.87 -46.98
CA MET A 1 47.21 -15.53 -45.69
C MET A 1 47.18 -14.47 -44.60
N THR A 2 46.62 -14.82 -43.44
CA THR A 2 46.45 -14.05 -42.19
C THR A 2 47.46 -12.93 -41.89
N LEU A 3 46.95 -11.73 -41.57
CA LEU A 3 47.43 -10.79 -40.52
C LEU A 3 46.42 -9.60 -40.36
N THR A 4 46.33 -9.02 -39.15
CA THR A 4 45.37 -7.99 -38.69
C THR A 4 45.90 -6.54 -38.87
N PRO A 5 45.06 -5.48 -38.80
CA PRO A 5 44.82 -4.78 -37.51
C PRO A 5 43.44 -4.09 -37.28
N GLU A 6 43.22 -3.79 -36.00
CA GLU A 6 42.33 -2.84 -35.28
C GLU A 6 41.34 -1.88 -36.01
N ALA A 7 40.11 -1.76 -35.50
CA ALA A 7 39.66 -0.62 -34.66
C ALA A 7 38.12 -0.46 -34.51
N SER A 8 37.56 -0.81 -33.35
CA SER A 8 36.46 -0.10 -32.63
C SER A 8 36.03 -0.90 -31.40
N LYS A 9 35.85 -0.25 -30.25
CA LYS A 9 35.32 -0.87 -29.02
C LYS A 9 34.22 0.01 -28.42
N SER A 10 33.05 -0.58 -28.25
CA SER A 10 31.92 -0.01 -27.52
C SER A 10 32.10 -0.14 -26.01
N VAL A 11 31.36 0.68 -25.26
CA VAL A 11 31.37 0.74 -23.79
C VAL A 11 30.51 -0.39 -23.20
N ALA A 12 30.99 -1.05 -22.15
CA ALA A 12 30.27 -2.13 -21.45
C ALA A 12 29.68 -1.67 -20.10
N GLN A 13 28.47 -2.13 -19.80
CA GLN A 13 27.74 -1.88 -18.55
C GLN A 13 28.21 -2.82 -17.40
N PRO A 14 28.01 -2.45 -16.12
CA PRO A 14 28.27 -3.33 -14.98
C PRO A 14 27.18 -4.41 -14.83
N PRO A 15 27.46 -5.53 -14.13
CA PRO A 15 26.61 -6.72 -14.14
C PRO A 15 25.38 -6.61 -13.22
N THR A 16 24.22 -7.02 -13.73
CA THR A 16 23.00 -7.26 -12.98
C THR A 16 23.09 -8.55 -12.15
N GLN A 17 22.46 -8.57 -10.97
CA GLN A 17 22.22 -9.82 -10.23
C GLN A 17 21.17 -10.65 -10.97
N ALA A 18 21.35 -11.98 -10.98
CA ALA A 18 20.41 -12.88 -11.64
C ALA A 18 19.07 -12.96 -10.87
N PRO A 19 17.92 -13.04 -11.57
CA PRO A 19 16.63 -13.26 -10.92
C PRO A 19 16.55 -14.67 -10.30
N LEU A 20 15.60 -14.83 -9.36
CA LEU A 20 15.25 -16.12 -8.76
C LEU A 20 14.92 -17.16 -9.83
N THR A 21 15.20 -18.44 -9.54
CA THR A 21 14.77 -19.50 -10.45
C THR A 21 13.26 -19.70 -10.37
N GLN A 22 12.65 -20.10 -11.48
CA GLN A 22 11.20 -20.25 -11.61
C GLN A 22 10.62 -21.28 -10.63
N GLU A 23 11.37 -22.33 -10.28
CA GLU A 23 10.98 -23.31 -9.25
C GLU A 23 11.00 -22.70 -7.83
N GLU A 24 11.94 -21.81 -7.51
CA GLU A 24 11.99 -21.10 -6.22
C GLU A 24 10.84 -20.09 -6.09
N ALA A 25 10.47 -19.41 -7.19
CA ALA A 25 9.30 -18.53 -7.23
C ALA A 25 8.00 -19.32 -6.99
N ILE A 26 7.79 -20.42 -7.73
CA ILE A 26 6.59 -21.26 -7.60
C ILE A 26 6.51 -21.95 -6.22
N ALA A 27 7.63 -22.38 -5.65
CA ALA A 27 7.66 -22.96 -4.30
C ALA A 27 7.35 -21.94 -3.18
N SER A 28 7.49 -20.64 -3.45
CA SER A 28 7.12 -19.57 -2.48
C SER A 28 5.62 -19.28 -2.44
N LEU A 29 4.85 -19.66 -3.49
CA LEU A 29 3.41 -19.44 -3.62
C LEU A 29 2.56 -20.46 -2.82
N GLY A 30 2.90 -20.65 -1.54
CA GLY A 30 2.15 -21.51 -0.64
C GLY A 30 0.69 -21.05 -0.48
N ARG A 31 -0.26 -22.00 -0.50
CA ARG A 31 -1.72 -21.75 -0.49
C ARG A 31 -2.14 -20.59 0.42
N TYR A 32 -2.63 -19.53 -0.22
CA TYR A 32 -3.03 -18.28 0.43
C TYR A 32 -4.17 -18.49 1.43
N GLY A 33 -4.06 -17.84 2.58
CA GLY A 33 -5.09 -17.76 3.60
C GLY A 33 -4.79 -16.60 4.54
N TYR A 34 -5.82 -16.19 5.31
CA TYR A 34 -5.84 -15.05 6.24
C TYR A 34 -6.04 -13.67 5.59
N GLY A 35 -7.21 -13.08 5.86
CA GLY A 35 -7.29 -11.67 6.22
C GLY A 35 -7.49 -11.56 7.74
N TRP A 36 -7.19 -10.41 8.33
CA TRP A 36 -7.46 -10.11 9.74
C TRP A 36 -8.93 -9.71 9.96
N ALA A 37 -9.28 -9.46 11.21
CA ALA A 37 -10.44 -8.68 11.59
C ALA A 37 -10.06 -7.86 12.83
N ASP A 38 -10.46 -6.59 12.90
CA ASP A 38 -10.47 -5.85 14.15
C ASP A 38 -11.61 -6.42 15.05
N SER A 39 -11.67 -6.04 16.33
CA SER A 39 -12.54 -6.73 17.28
C SER A 39 -14.04 -6.58 17.00
N ASP A 40 -14.72 -7.67 16.59
CA ASP A 40 -16.18 -7.75 16.34
C ASP A 40 -17.03 -7.68 17.63
N VAL A 41 -16.72 -6.77 18.58
CA VAL A 41 -17.54 -6.58 19.80
C VAL A 41 -18.87 -5.91 19.46
N ALA A 42 -18.84 -4.93 18.55
CA ALA A 42 -20.05 -4.24 18.09
C ALA A 42 -20.97 -5.18 17.28
N GLY A 43 -20.42 -5.88 16.28
CA GLY A 43 -21.20 -6.77 15.43
C GLY A 43 -21.57 -8.10 16.09
N ALA A 44 -20.82 -8.62 17.07
CA ALA A 44 -21.25 -9.78 17.87
C ALA A 44 -22.54 -9.51 18.66
N ASN A 45 -22.78 -8.24 19.04
CA ASN A 45 -24.00 -7.81 19.71
C ASN A 45 -25.09 -7.30 18.75
N ALA A 46 -24.81 -7.19 17.45
CA ALA A 46 -25.76 -6.66 16.48
C ALA A 46 -26.89 -7.66 16.16
N GLN A 47 -28.11 -7.12 16.03
CA GLN A 47 -29.28 -7.91 15.67
C GLN A 47 -29.17 -8.42 14.23
N ARG A 48 -29.37 -9.73 14.05
CA ARG A 48 -29.50 -10.37 12.73
C ARG A 48 -30.94 -10.28 12.22
N GLY A 49 -31.07 -10.26 10.90
CA GLY A 49 -32.34 -10.35 10.18
C GLY A 49 -33.03 -9.01 9.96
N LEU A 50 -33.92 -8.99 8.96
CA LEU A 50 -34.59 -7.78 8.51
C LEU A 50 -36.02 -7.72 9.06
N SER A 51 -36.39 -6.62 9.72
CA SER A 51 -37.75 -6.44 10.22
C SER A 51 -38.13 -4.96 10.34
N GLU A 52 -39.43 -4.68 10.48
CA GLU A 52 -39.93 -3.34 10.78
C GLU A 52 -39.33 -2.79 12.08
N ALA A 53 -39.07 -3.64 13.08
CA ALA A 53 -38.41 -3.24 14.32
C ALA A 53 -36.97 -2.76 14.07
N VAL A 54 -36.19 -3.50 13.28
CA VAL A 54 -34.81 -3.12 12.89
C VAL A 54 -34.80 -1.81 12.10
N VAL A 55 -35.71 -1.63 11.12
CA VAL A 55 -35.80 -0.39 10.34
C VAL A 55 -36.18 0.82 11.21
N ARG A 56 -37.08 0.64 12.19
CA ARG A 56 -37.44 1.68 13.16
C ARG A 56 -36.28 2.01 14.10
N ASP A 57 -35.54 0.99 14.54
CA ASP A 57 -34.37 1.13 15.42
C ASP A 57 -33.23 1.91 14.71
N ILE A 58 -32.90 1.57 13.45
CA ILE A 58 -31.94 2.33 12.63
C ILE A 58 -32.34 3.81 12.55
N SER A 59 -33.59 4.07 12.19
CA SER A 59 -34.13 5.42 11.99
C SER A 59 -34.13 6.24 13.29
N ALA A 60 -34.51 5.62 14.42
CA ALA A 60 -34.47 6.24 15.74
C ALA A 60 -33.03 6.50 16.22
N LYS A 61 -32.10 5.56 16.01
CA LYS A 61 -30.68 5.70 16.35
C LYS A 61 -29.95 6.79 15.57
N LYS A 62 -30.47 7.16 14.39
CA LYS A 62 -29.99 8.25 13.53
C LYS A 62 -30.77 9.57 13.73
N ASN A 63 -31.81 9.58 14.57
CA ASN A 63 -32.69 10.73 14.82
C ASN A 63 -33.27 11.33 13.51
N GLU A 64 -33.72 10.46 12.61
CA GLU A 64 -34.19 10.86 11.29
C GLU A 64 -35.56 11.58 11.32
N PRO A 65 -35.85 12.46 10.35
CA PRO A 65 -37.17 13.04 10.20
C PRO A 65 -38.21 11.99 9.77
N ASP A 66 -39.45 12.14 10.24
CA ASP A 66 -40.56 11.20 10.05
C ASP A 66 -40.76 10.74 8.59
N TRP A 67 -40.51 11.62 7.61
CA TRP A 67 -40.63 11.29 6.19
C TRP A 67 -39.60 10.26 5.72
N MET A 68 -38.39 10.26 6.29
CA MET A 68 -37.36 9.25 6.00
C MET A 68 -37.75 7.91 6.61
N LEU A 69 -38.24 7.88 7.86
CA LEU A 69 -38.79 6.68 8.48
C LEU A 69 -39.91 6.07 7.62
N GLN A 70 -40.87 6.88 7.16
CA GLN A 70 -41.94 6.39 6.27
C GLN A 70 -41.39 5.91 4.91
N SER A 71 -40.32 6.52 4.39
CA SER A 71 -39.62 6.06 3.19
C SER A 71 -38.98 4.68 3.41
N ARG A 72 -38.21 4.51 4.49
CA ARG A 72 -37.58 3.24 4.87
C ARG A 72 -38.62 2.12 5.07
N LEU A 73 -39.71 2.39 5.78
CA LEU A 73 -40.81 1.43 6.01
C LEU A 73 -41.59 1.10 4.72
N LYS A 74 -41.71 2.05 3.78
CA LYS A 74 -42.25 1.79 2.44
C LYS A 74 -41.29 0.92 1.63
N ALA A 75 -39.98 1.17 1.73
CA ALA A 75 -38.93 0.42 1.05
C ALA A 75 -38.87 -1.05 1.53
N LEU A 76 -38.95 -1.30 2.84
CA LEU A 76 -39.07 -2.65 3.41
C LEU A 76 -40.25 -3.43 2.81
N ARG A 77 -41.46 -2.86 2.84
CA ARG A 77 -42.65 -3.50 2.24
C ARG A 77 -42.53 -3.72 0.72
N ILE A 78 -41.70 -2.93 0.02
CA ILE A 78 -41.38 -3.15 -1.40
C ILE A 78 -40.37 -4.30 -1.55
N PHE A 79 -39.36 -4.38 -0.67
CA PHE A 79 -38.39 -5.47 -0.63
C PHE A 79 -39.10 -6.81 -0.40
N ASP A 80 -39.96 -6.93 0.60
CA ASP A 80 -40.69 -8.17 0.93
C ASP A 80 -41.55 -8.65 -0.23
N ARG A 81 -42.22 -7.72 -0.92
CA ARG A 81 -43.13 -8.01 -2.03
C ARG A 81 -42.40 -8.31 -3.36
N LYS A 82 -41.19 -7.79 -3.58
CA LYS A 82 -40.43 -8.06 -4.81
C LYS A 82 -39.74 -9.43 -4.70
N PRO A 83 -39.92 -10.33 -5.69
CA PRO A 83 -39.20 -11.61 -5.71
C PRO A 83 -37.69 -11.37 -5.90
N ILE A 84 -36.86 -12.31 -5.45
CA ILE A 84 -35.43 -12.34 -5.82
C ILE A 84 -35.33 -12.48 -7.35
N PRO A 85 -34.48 -11.67 -8.03
CA PRO A 85 -34.23 -11.83 -9.45
C PRO A 85 -33.76 -13.24 -9.80
N LYS A 86 -34.48 -13.91 -10.72
CA LYS A 86 -34.08 -15.21 -11.30
C LYS A 86 -33.29 -15.04 -12.61
N TRP A 87 -32.65 -13.90 -12.79
CA TRP A 87 -31.89 -13.52 -13.98
C TRP A 87 -30.57 -12.86 -13.54
N GLY A 88 -29.54 -12.99 -14.38
CA GLY A 88 -28.18 -12.59 -14.03
C GLY A 88 -27.43 -13.72 -13.34
N SER A 89 -26.84 -13.43 -12.18
CA SER A 89 -26.13 -14.41 -11.33
C SER A 89 -27.08 -15.17 -10.40
N ASN A 90 -26.59 -16.28 -9.83
CA ASN A 90 -27.35 -17.02 -8.83
C ASN A 90 -27.30 -16.30 -7.46
N LEU A 91 -28.47 -16.02 -6.89
CA LEU A 91 -28.64 -15.32 -5.61
C LEU A 91 -29.31 -16.21 -4.54
N ASP A 92 -29.55 -17.49 -4.82
CA ASP A 92 -30.24 -18.42 -3.91
C ASP A 92 -29.47 -18.69 -2.61
N GLY A 93 -28.17 -18.36 -2.56
CA GLY A 93 -27.32 -18.51 -1.36
C GLY A 93 -27.42 -17.36 -0.34
N ILE A 94 -28.16 -16.29 -0.63
CA ILE A 94 -28.24 -15.13 0.27
C ILE A 94 -29.28 -15.39 1.37
N ASP A 95 -28.82 -15.69 2.58
CA ASP A 95 -29.64 -15.75 3.78
C ASP A 95 -29.84 -14.35 4.38
N PHE A 96 -30.93 -13.69 4.01
CA PHE A 96 -31.30 -12.37 4.52
C PHE A 96 -31.63 -12.37 6.03
N ASP A 97 -32.01 -13.48 6.64
CA ASP A 97 -32.31 -13.52 8.08
C ASP A 97 -31.04 -13.64 8.94
N ASN A 98 -29.94 -14.10 8.34
CA ASN A 98 -28.64 -14.23 9.00
C ASN A 98 -27.72 -12.99 8.90
N ILE A 99 -28.09 -12.00 8.07
CA ILE A 99 -27.32 -10.77 7.86
C ILE A 99 -27.50 -9.80 9.04
N LYS A 100 -26.41 -9.16 9.48
CA LYS A 100 -26.42 -7.99 10.37
C LYS A 100 -26.62 -6.73 9.52
N TYR A 101 -27.78 -6.09 9.64
CA TYR A 101 -28.16 -4.93 8.80
C TYR A 101 -27.67 -3.57 9.31
N PHE A 102 -27.32 -3.49 10.58
CA PHE A 102 -26.81 -2.28 11.20
C PHE A 102 -25.90 -2.63 12.38
N VAL A 103 -24.66 -2.19 12.30
CA VAL A 103 -23.62 -2.33 13.32
C VAL A 103 -23.11 -0.94 13.67
N ARG A 104 -23.42 -0.48 14.90
CA ARG A 104 -22.92 0.79 15.43
C ARG A 104 -21.57 0.53 16.08
N SER A 105 -20.51 1.03 15.46
CA SER A 105 -19.13 0.88 15.96
C SER A 105 -18.63 2.12 16.72
N THR A 106 -19.35 3.25 16.68
CA THR A 106 -19.01 4.48 17.43
C THR A 106 -20.25 5.07 18.12
N GLU A 107 -20.10 5.80 19.23
CA GLU A 107 -21.24 6.54 19.80
C GLU A 107 -21.57 7.82 19.01
N LYS A 108 -20.56 8.41 18.36
CA LYS A 108 -20.62 9.64 17.58
C LYS A 108 -19.58 9.61 16.47
N GLN A 109 -19.90 10.27 15.36
CA GLN A 109 -18.93 10.66 14.34
C GLN A 109 -17.86 11.56 14.96
N ALA A 110 -16.60 11.29 14.61
CA ALA A 110 -15.45 12.05 15.10
C ALA A 110 -15.34 13.38 14.37
N ALA A 111 -15.18 14.48 15.12
CA ALA A 111 -15.00 15.83 14.56
C ALA A 111 -13.54 16.12 14.16
N SER A 112 -12.61 15.30 14.64
CA SER A 112 -11.21 15.27 14.24
C SER A 112 -10.70 13.82 14.28
N TRP A 113 -9.64 13.51 13.54
CA TRP A 113 -9.04 12.17 13.52
C TRP A 113 -8.64 11.67 14.91
N ASP A 114 -8.24 12.57 15.82
CA ASP A 114 -7.87 12.25 17.19
C ASP A 114 -9.08 11.75 18.03
N ASP A 115 -10.34 12.08 17.64
CA ASP A 115 -11.58 11.69 18.35
C ASP A 115 -12.13 10.29 17.97
N LEU A 116 -11.56 9.62 16.95
CA LEU A 116 -11.98 8.26 16.57
C LEU A 116 -11.57 7.21 17.62
N PRO A 117 -12.41 6.18 17.88
CA PRO A 117 -12.00 4.99 18.63
C PRO A 117 -10.77 4.34 18.01
N GLU A 118 -9.88 3.81 18.86
CA GLU A 118 -8.53 3.40 18.48
C GLU A 118 -8.50 2.31 17.39
N ASP A 119 -9.38 1.32 17.45
CA ASP A 119 -9.51 0.24 16.47
C ASP A 119 -9.93 0.74 15.06
N ILE A 120 -10.85 1.70 15.04
CA ILE A 120 -11.37 2.32 13.81
C ILE A 120 -10.38 3.36 13.27
N ARG A 121 -9.75 4.14 14.14
CA ARG A 121 -8.69 5.07 13.78
C ARG A 121 -7.53 4.30 13.16
N ASN A 122 -7.05 3.24 13.83
CA ASN A 122 -6.01 2.36 13.30
C ASN A 122 -6.40 1.82 11.91
N THR A 123 -7.66 1.44 11.69
CA THR A 123 -8.14 1.04 10.34
C THR A 123 -7.94 2.12 9.27
N TYR A 124 -8.24 3.37 9.56
CA TYR A 124 -8.16 4.46 8.56
C TYR A 124 -6.80 5.13 8.47
N ASP A 125 -6.05 5.13 9.57
CA ASP A 125 -4.61 5.33 9.59
C ASP A 125 -3.96 4.32 8.64
N ARG A 126 -4.42 3.04 8.59
CA ARG A 126 -3.92 2.09 7.57
C ARG A 126 -4.34 2.57 6.18
N LEU A 127 -5.61 2.89 5.94
CA LEU A 127 -6.06 3.34 4.61
C LEU A 127 -5.48 4.70 4.13
N GLY A 128 -4.58 5.33 4.89
CA GLY A 128 -3.87 6.57 4.54
C GLY A 128 -4.74 7.83 4.63
N ILE A 129 -5.93 7.73 5.20
CA ILE A 129 -6.97 8.75 5.08
C ILE A 129 -6.70 10.04 5.86
N PRO A 130 -6.32 9.99 7.15
CA PRO A 130 -6.01 11.21 7.91
C PRO A 130 -4.93 12.04 7.26
N GLU A 131 -4.08 11.33 6.51
CA GLU A 131 -2.91 11.88 5.90
C GLU A 131 -3.24 12.47 4.54
N ALA A 132 -4.05 11.80 3.70
CA ALA A 132 -4.48 12.36 2.42
C ALA A 132 -5.22 13.72 2.58
N GLU A 133 -5.93 13.88 3.70
CA GLU A 133 -6.74 15.06 4.04
C GLU A 133 -5.98 16.29 4.51
N LYS A 134 -5.25 16.22 5.64
CA LYS A 134 -4.48 17.35 6.21
C LYS A 134 -3.62 18.06 5.15
N GLN A 135 -3.24 17.25 4.18
CA GLN A 135 -2.37 17.49 3.06
C GLN A 135 -2.98 18.11 1.82
N ARG A 136 -4.31 18.15 1.73
CA ARG A 136 -5.02 18.66 0.56
C ARG A 136 -4.73 17.89 -0.75
N LEU A 137 -4.22 16.65 -0.67
CA LEU A 137 -4.18 15.71 -1.81
C LEU A 137 -5.58 15.26 -2.22
N VAL A 138 -6.54 15.48 -1.34
CA VAL A 138 -7.95 15.23 -1.51
C VAL A 138 -8.70 16.54 -1.30
N ALA A 139 -9.81 16.70 -2.00
CA ALA A 139 -10.73 17.82 -1.77
C ALA A 139 -11.47 17.71 -0.42
N GLY A 140 -11.59 16.49 0.09
CA GLY A 140 -12.15 16.11 1.40
C GLY A 140 -12.20 14.58 1.49
N VAL A 141 -12.56 14.02 2.64
CA VAL A 141 -12.76 12.57 2.80
C VAL A 141 -14.00 12.20 3.63
N ALA A 142 -14.67 11.12 3.22
CA ALA A 142 -15.62 10.36 4.04
C ALA A 142 -15.10 8.93 4.32
N ALA A 143 -15.18 8.44 5.55
CA ALA A 143 -14.75 7.08 5.91
C ALA A 143 -15.88 6.29 6.58
N GLN A 144 -16.40 5.25 5.90
CA GLN A 144 -17.46 4.37 6.41
C GLN A 144 -16.92 3.06 6.96
N TYR A 145 -17.10 2.87 8.28
CA TYR A 145 -16.76 1.64 8.99
C TYR A 145 -18.06 0.92 9.32
N GLU A 146 -18.21 -0.30 8.82
CA GLU A 146 -19.42 -1.09 8.99
C GLU A 146 -20.67 -0.35 8.46
N SER A 147 -21.52 0.18 9.35
CA SER A 147 -22.79 0.84 9.04
C SER A 147 -22.80 2.35 9.28
N GLU A 148 -21.72 2.96 9.75
CA GLU A 148 -21.70 4.41 10.03
C GLU A 148 -20.47 5.09 9.40
N VAL A 149 -20.65 6.31 8.89
CA VAL A 149 -19.51 7.17 8.57
C VAL A 149 -18.96 7.68 9.88
N VAL A 150 -17.75 7.23 10.19
CA VAL A 150 -17.09 7.51 11.48
C VAL A 150 -16.32 8.82 11.42
N TYR A 151 -15.91 9.23 10.22
CA TYR A 151 -15.13 10.42 9.97
C TYR A 151 -15.56 11.10 8.68
N HIS A 152 -15.65 12.43 8.72
CA HIS A 152 -15.88 13.27 7.54
C HIS A 152 -15.21 14.65 7.71
N GLN A 153 -14.43 15.10 6.72
CA GLN A 153 -14.01 16.50 6.59
C GLN A 153 -13.84 16.89 5.10
N ILE A 154 -13.92 18.19 4.83
CA ILE A 154 -13.73 18.84 3.52
C ILE A 154 -12.75 20.01 3.67
N ARG A 155 -12.04 20.36 2.60
CA ARG A 155 -11.19 21.55 2.58
C ARG A 155 -12.01 22.84 2.73
N GLU A 156 -11.59 23.68 3.68
CA GLU A 156 -12.18 25.02 3.94
C GLU A 156 -12.33 25.89 2.67
N ASP A 157 -11.41 25.78 1.69
CA ASP A 157 -11.47 26.56 0.46
C ASP A 157 -12.49 26.05 -0.57
N LEU A 158 -12.97 24.81 -0.42
CA LEU A 158 -14.10 24.27 -1.19
C LEU A 158 -15.42 24.55 -0.48
N GLU A 159 -15.48 24.45 0.86
CA GLU A 159 -16.61 24.96 1.65
C GLU A 159 -16.86 26.46 1.37
N ALA A 160 -15.79 27.26 1.29
CA ALA A 160 -15.87 28.69 0.94
C ALA A 160 -16.35 28.96 -0.49
N GLN A 161 -16.21 27.99 -1.40
CA GLN A 161 -16.82 28.02 -2.74
C GLN A 161 -18.26 27.48 -2.74
N GLY A 162 -18.77 27.00 -1.60
CA GLY A 162 -20.09 26.42 -1.41
C GLY A 162 -20.19 24.93 -1.70
N VAL A 163 -19.07 24.24 -1.92
CA VAL A 163 -19.06 22.77 -2.07
C VAL A 163 -19.47 22.16 -0.74
N ILE A 164 -20.50 21.32 -0.79
CA ILE A 164 -20.88 20.45 0.31
C ILE A 164 -20.29 19.08 -0.02
N PHE A 165 -19.42 18.57 0.82
CA PHE A 165 -19.20 17.13 0.99
C PHE A 165 -19.56 16.86 2.44
N LEU A 166 -20.39 15.85 2.68
CA LEU A 166 -20.79 15.34 3.99
C LEU A 166 -21.01 13.84 3.87
N ASP A 167 -21.16 13.15 5.00
CA ASP A 167 -21.82 11.85 5.01
C ASP A 167 -23.33 11.99 4.73
N THR A 168 -23.97 10.92 4.27
CA THR A 168 -25.40 10.93 3.88
C THR A 168 -26.35 11.19 5.07
N ASP A 169 -25.98 10.81 6.30
CA ASP A 169 -26.80 11.05 7.48
C ASP A 169 -26.77 12.53 7.92
N THR A 170 -25.60 13.16 7.85
CA THR A 170 -25.41 14.60 8.09
C THR A 170 -26.01 15.43 6.95
N GLY A 171 -25.84 15.02 5.69
CA GLY A 171 -26.49 15.67 4.54
C GLY A 171 -28.03 15.72 4.66
N LEU A 172 -28.66 14.62 5.11
CA LEU A 172 -30.10 14.57 5.40
C LEU A 172 -30.51 15.53 6.53
N ARG A 173 -29.65 15.71 7.54
CA ARG A 173 -29.93 16.50 8.75
C ARG A 173 -29.73 18.00 8.52
N GLU A 174 -28.68 18.38 7.80
CA GLU A 174 -28.17 19.76 7.74
C GLU A 174 -28.52 20.46 6.42
N HIS A 175 -28.72 19.71 5.34
CA HIS A 175 -29.23 20.20 4.05
C HIS A 175 -30.53 19.50 3.62
N PRO A 176 -31.57 19.46 4.48
CA PRO A 176 -32.80 18.70 4.23
C PRO A 176 -33.63 19.24 3.05
N ASP A 177 -33.38 20.46 2.60
CA ASP A 177 -33.94 21.07 1.40
C ASP A 177 -33.35 20.43 0.13
N ILE A 178 -32.02 20.51 -0.05
CA ILE A 178 -31.32 19.91 -1.19
C ILE A 178 -31.47 18.39 -1.15
N PHE A 179 -31.24 17.76 0.01
CA PHE A 179 -31.30 16.31 0.15
C PHE A 179 -32.68 15.77 -0.24
N LYS A 180 -33.77 16.40 0.23
CA LYS A 180 -35.14 15.94 -0.07
C LYS A 180 -35.59 16.27 -1.50
N GLU A 181 -34.99 17.27 -2.15
CA GLU A 181 -35.21 17.56 -3.57
C GLU A 181 -34.68 16.43 -4.46
N TYR A 182 -33.48 15.90 -4.17
CA TYR A 182 -32.77 14.96 -5.05
C TYR A 182 -32.84 13.48 -4.62
N PHE A 183 -32.98 13.17 -3.33
CA PHE A 183 -32.91 11.79 -2.82
C PHE A 183 -34.00 10.88 -3.39
N GLY A 184 -33.60 9.76 -4.00
CA GLY A 184 -34.52 8.79 -4.59
C GLY A 184 -35.22 9.27 -5.87
N THR A 185 -34.83 10.43 -6.44
CA THR A 185 -35.38 10.90 -7.73
C THR A 185 -34.83 10.13 -8.92
N VAL A 186 -33.62 9.58 -8.79
CA VAL A 186 -32.92 8.83 -9.84
C VAL A 186 -33.05 7.32 -9.59
N ILE A 187 -32.90 6.88 -8.34
CA ILE A 187 -33.08 5.49 -7.88
C ILE A 187 -34.09 5.46 -6.71
N PRO A 188 -35.40 5.50 -7.00
CA PRO A 188 -36.42 5.34 -5.97
C PRO A 188 -36.39 3.93 -5.38
N ALA A 189 -36.84 3.76 -4.13
CA ALA A 189 -37.01 2.45 -3.48
C ALA A 189 -37.85 1.44 -4.30
N GLY A 190 -38.66 1.93 -5.26
CA GLY A 190 -39.46 1.11 -6.16
C GLY A 190 -38.69 0.48 -7.33
N ASP A 191 -37.44 0.88 -7.59
CA ASP A 191 -36.66 0.48 -8.77
C ASP A 191 -36.45 -1.04 -8.85
N ASN A 192 -35.64 -1.59 -7.95
CA ASN A 192 -35.33 -3.02 -7.86
C ASN A 192 -35.32 -3.52 -6.40
N LYS A 193 -35.24 -4.84 -6.18
CA LYS A 193 -35.29 -5.43 -4.82
C LYS A 193 -34.15 -4.91 -3.94
N PHE A 194 -32.94 -4.80 -4.47
CA PHE A 194 -31.76 -4.36 -3.72
C PHE A 194 -31.76 -2.86 -3.44
N SER A 195 -32.26 -2.02 -4.36
CA SER A 195 -32.54 -0.61 -4.07
C SER A 195 -33.62 -0.42 -2.99
N ALA A 196 -34.58 -1.34 -2.88
CA ALA A 196 -35.59 -1.33 -1.82
C ALA A 196 -34.98 -1.74 -0.47
N LEU A 197 -34.09 -2.74 -0.47
CA LEU A 197 -33.32 -3.13 0.70
C LEU A 197 -32.45 -1.96 1.18
N ASN A 198 -31.57 -1.44 0.32
CA ASN A 198 -30.75 -0.27 0.60
C ASN A 198 -31.61 0.89 1.12
N THR A 199 -32.68 1.29 0.45
CA THR A 199 -33.51 2.41 0.93
C THR A 199 -34.21 2.12 2.27
N ALA A 200 -34.36 0.87 2.70
CA ALA A 200 -34.87 0.52 4.03
C ALA A 200 -33.78 0.63 5.12
N VAL A 201 -32.59 0.10 4.86
CA VAL A 201 -31.52 -0.08 5.87
C VAL A 201 -30.27 0.78 5.68
N TRP A 202 -30.22 1.66 4.68
CA TRP A 202 -29.01 2.43 4.36
C TRP A 202 -28.46 3.15 5.57
N SER A 203 -27.15 3.18 5.66
CA SER A 203 -26.44 3.65 6.84
C SER A 203 -25.03 4.01 6.39
N GLY A 204 -24.73 5.32 6.37
CA GLY A 204 -23.55 5.87 5.70
C GLY A 204 -23.68 6.03 4.18
N GLY A 205 -22.56 6.38 3.55
CA GLY A 205 -22.46 6.90 2.18
C GLY A 205 -22.06 8.37 2.16
N SER A 206 -21.92 8.92 0.95
CA SER A 206 -21.48 10.30 0.71
C SER A 206 -22.59 11.18 0.15
N PHE A 207 -22.79 12.37 0.72
CA PHE A 207 -23.61 13.45 0.16
C PHE A 207 -22.70 14.55 -0.39
N ILE A 208 -22.78 14.81 -1.70
CA ILE A 208 -21.94 15.80 -2.39
C ILE A 208 -22.82 16.77 -3.18
N TYR A 209 -22.62 18.08 -3.00
CA TYR A 209 -23.20 19.14 -3.83
C TYR A 209 -22.08 20.09 -4.27
N VAL A 210 -21.96 20.32 -5.58
CA VAL A 210 -20.96 21.22 -6.18
C VAL A 210 -21.69 22.39 -6.84
N PRO A 211 -21.52 23.64 -6.38
CA PRO A 211 -22.26 24.80 -6.88
C PRO A 211 -21.97 25.15 -8.35
N PRO A 212 -22.81 26.01 -8.97
CA PRO A 212 -22.62 26.40 -10.36
C PRO A 212 -21.24 26.99 -10.66
N GLY A 213 -20.60 26.48 -11.71
CA GLY A 213 -19.28 26.91 -12.18
C GLY A 213 -18.08 26.53 -11.31
N VAL A 214 -18.28 25.81 -10.20
CA VAL A 214 -17.18 25.37 -9.32
C VAL A 214 -16.51 24.12 -9.90
N HIS A 215 -15.19 24.19 -10.09
CA HIS A 215 -14.39 23.10 -10.63
C HIS A 215 -13.54 22.49 -9.51
N VAL A 216 -13.91 21.29 -9.05
CA VAL A 216 -13.19 20.57 -7.99
C VAL A 216 -12.01 19.83 -8.63
N ASP A 217 -10.88 20.53 -8.76
CA ASP A 217 -9.66 20.07 -9.46
C ASP A 217 -9.01 18.82 -8.84
N ILE A 218 -9.23 18.60 -7.53
CA ILE A 218 -8.64 17.50 -6.76
C ILE A 218 -9.75 16.52 -6.39
N PRO A 219 -9.58 15.20 -6.56
CA PRO A 219 -10.62 14.25 -6.19
C PRO A 219 -11.07 14.31 -4.72
N LEU A 220 -12.37 14.18 -4.48
CA LEU A 220 -12.95 13.91 -3.16
C LEU A 220 -12.77 12.41 -2.85
N GLN A 221 -12.24 12.01 -1.71
CA GLN A 221 -11.99 10.57 -1.49
C GLN A 221 -13.04 9.96 -0.56
N ALA A 222 -13.31 8.66 -0.70
CA ALA A 222 -14.06 7.94 0.33
C ALA A 222 -13.78 6.45 0.33
N TYR A 223 -13.76 5.89 1.53
CA TYR A 223 -13.31 4.53 1.78
C TYR A 223 -14.38 3.75 2.54
N PHE A 224 -14.66 2.54 2.08
CA PHE A 224 -15.71 1.67 2.62
C PHE A 224 -15.09 0.36 3.10
N ARG A 225 -15.16 0.07 4.42
CA ARG A 225 -14.63 -1.17 5.00
C ARG A 225 -15.71 -1.95 5.73
N ILE A 226 -15.74 -3.26 5.44
CA ILE A 226 -16.49 -4.28 6.17
C ILE A 226 -15.49 -5.03 7.03
N ASN A 227 -15.73 -5.11 8.33
CA ASN A 227 -14.91 -5.85 9.29
C ASN A 227 -15.71 -6.95 10.05
N THR A 228 -17.04 -6.92 9.98
CA THR A 228 -17.93 -7.82 10.73
C THR A 228 -18.37 -9.03 9.89
N GLU A 229 -18.30 -10.25 10.45
CA GLU A 229 -18.83 -11.45 9.79
C GLU A 229 -20.36 -11.39 9.60
N ASN A 230 -20.83 -11.80 8.42
CA ASN A 230 -22.23 -11.75 7.97
C ASN A 230 -22.82 -10.33 7.97
N MET A 231 -22.00 -9.29 7.79
CA MET A 231 -22.53 -7.93 7.71
C MET A 231 -23.10 -7.62 6.32
N GLY A 232 -24.18 -6.84 6.33
CA GLY A 232 -24.65 -6.11 5.16
C GLY A 232 -24.14 -4.67 5.17
N GLN A 233 -23.45 -4.24 4.11
CA GLN A 233 -23.05 -2.84 3.91
C GLN A 233 -23.99 -2.16 2.91
N PHE A 234 -24.60 -1.05 3.35
CA PHE A 234 -25.65 -0.35 2.62
C PHE A 234 -25.36 1.16 2.53
N GLU A 235 -24.26 1.52 1.87
CA GLU A 235 -23.97 2.92 1.56
C GLU A 235 -25.05 3.52 0.64
N ARG A 236 -25.35 4.81 0.81
CA ARG A 236 -26.23 5.56 -0.07
C ARG A 236 -25.56 6.86 -0.49
N THR A 237 -24.91 6.85 -1.65
CA THR A 237 -24.18 8.02 -2.17
C THR A 237 -25.08 8.85 -3.07
N LEU A 238 -25.13 10.16 -2.84
CA LEU A 238 -25.92 11.14 -3.57
C LEU A 238 -25.02 12.32 -3.98
N ILE A 239 -24.80 12.49 -5.29
CA ILE A 239 -23.93 13.54 -5.84
C ILE A 239 -24.76 14.46 -6.73
N ILE A 240 -24.67 15.77 -6.51
CA ILE A 240 -25.27 16.82 -7.33
C ILE A 240 -24.17 17.73 -7.84
N ALA A 241 -23.89 17.68 -9.14
CA ALA A 241 -23.03 18.63 -9.82
C ALA A 241 -23.94 19.68 -10.48
N ASP A 242 -23.97 20.90 -9.94
CA ASP A 242 -24.80 22.01 -10.41
C ASP A 242 -24.20 22.67 -11.68
N GLU A 243 -24.91 23.62 -12.29
CA GLU A 243 -24.64 24.11 -13.66
C GLU A 243 -23.16 24.46 -13.94
N GLY A 244 -22.54 23.78 -14.91
CA GLY A 244 -21.15 24.03 -15.31
C GLY A 244 -20.07 23.60 -14.31
N SER A 245 -20.41 22.84 -13.25
CA SER A 245 -19.44 22.36 -12.25
C SER A 245 -18.66 21.10 -12.67
N TYR A 246 -17.60 20.77 -11.93
CA TYR A 246 -16.81 19.53 -12.11
C TYR A 246 -16.42 18.86 -10.79
N VAL A 247 -16.36 17.52 -10.77
CA VAL A 247 -15.86 16.72 -9.62
C VAL A 247 -15.39 15.30 -9.99
N HIS A 248 -14.40 14.79 -9.23
CA HIS A 248 -13.78 13.44 -9.32
C HIS A 248 -13.56 12.79 -7.92
N TYR A 249 -13.20 11.48 -7.80
CA TYR A 249 -13.26 10.68 -6.55
C TYR A 249 -12.25 9.47 -6.44
N VAL A 250 -11.29 9.35 -5.43
CA VAL A 250 -9.98 8.53 -5.46
C VAL A 250 -9.33 7.94 -4.08
N GLU A 251 -8.08 7.32 -3.99
CA GLU A 251 -7.26 6.61 -2.86
C GLU A 251 -5.60 6.57 -2.90
N GLY A 252 -4.74 5.96 -1.97
CA GLY A 252 -3.18 6.14 -1.81
C GLY A 252 -2.06 5.03 -1.33
N CYS A 253 -0.67 5.26 -1.28
CA CYS A 253 0.58 4.31 -1.04
C CYS A 253 2.07 4.86 -0.64
N LEU A 254 3.30 4.36 -1.09
CA LEU A 254 4.79 4.77 -0.85
C LEU A 254 5.88 4.39 -1.97
N PRO A 255 7.03 5.05 -2.27
CA PRO A 255 7.92 4.75 -3.45
C PRO A 255 8.89 3.52 -3.48
N ALA A 256 9.34 3.17 -4.70
CA ALA A 256 10.29 2.09 -5.06
C ALA A 256 11.72 2.24 -4.48
N GLY A 257 12.41 1.13 -4.22
CA GLY A 257 13.81 1.10 -3.76
C GLY A 257 14.00 1.49 -2.29
N GLU A 258 12.93 1.92 -1.61
CA GLU A 258 12.91 2.18 -0.17
C GLU A 258 13.14 0.88 0.60
N LEU A 259 14.09 0.87 1.55
CA LEU A 259 14.54 -0.35 2.19
C LEU A 259 13.70 -0.66 3.44
N ILE A 260 13.03 -1.82 3.43
CA ILE A 260 12.22 -2.32 4.54
C ILE A 260 13.05 -3.25 5.42
N THR A 261 12.93 -3.05 6.74
CA THR A 261 13.66 -3.84 7.74
C THR A 261 12.96 -5.18 7.95
N THR A 262 13.58 -6.26 7.49
CA THR A 262 13.03 -7.60 7.65
C THR A 262 13.34 -8.18 9.04
N ALA A 263 12.59 -9.20 9.46
CA ALA A 263 12.64 -9.76 10.81
C ALA A 263 13.97 -10.45 11.17
N ASP A 264 14.72 -10.87 10.15
CA ASP A 264 16.09 -11.39 10.23
C ASP A 264 17.15 -10.29 10.40
N GLY A 265 16.73 -9.02 10.35
CA GLY A 265 17.60 -7.86 10.41
C GLY A 265 18.30 -7.52 9.09
N ASP A 266 17.84 -8.05 7.95
CA ASP A 266 18.25 -7.56 6.64
C ASP A 266 17.46 -6.30 6.24
N LEU A 267 17.88 -5.67 5.13
CA LEU A 267 17.18 -4.54 4.52
C LEU A 267 16.92 -4.85 3.05
N ARG A 268 15.65 -5.06 2.71
CA ARG A 268 15.20 -5.41 1.37
C ARG A 268 14.40 -4.26 0.75
N PRO A 269 14.60 -3.91 -0.54
CA PRO A 269 13.74 -2.96 -1.24
C PRO A 269 12.26 -3.37 -1.14
N ILE A 270 11.35 -2.41 -0.94
CA ILE A 270 9.91 -2.66 -0.74
C ILE A 270 9.29 -3.49 -1.89
N GLU A 271 9.74 -3.28 -3.13
CA GLU A 271 9.34 -4.03 -4.32
C GLU A 271 9.82 -5.50 -4.33
N SER A 272 10.74 -5.86 -3.44
CA SER A 272 11.28 -7.21 -3.25
C SER A 272 10.69 -7.97 -2.05
N ILE A 273 9.83 -7.31 -1.27
CA ILE A 273 9.04 -7.96 -0.22
C ILE A 273 7.90 -8.76 -0.85
N ARG A 274 7.56 -9.90 -0.25
CA ARG A 274 6.53 -10.83 -0.70
C ARG A 274 5.56 -11.12 0.44
N VAL A 275 4.35 -11.58 0.10
CA VAL A 275 3.41 -12.07 1.11
C VAL A 275 4.02 -13.30 1.80
N GLY A 276 3.86 -13.39 3.12
CA GLY A 276 4.49 -14.42 3.94
C GLY A 276 5.91 -14.09 4.42
N ASP A 277 6.57 -13.05 3.89
CA ASP A 277 7.76 -12.48 4.51
C ASP A 277 7.45 -11.97 5.93
N PHE A 278 8.47 -11.87 6.78
CA PHE A 278 8.36 -11.22 8.07
C PHE A 278 9.15 -9.90 8.07
N VAL A 279 8.47 -8.82 8.45
CA VAL A 279 9.05 -7.47 8.60
C VAL A 279 9.04 -7.07 10.07
N THR A 280 9.90 -6.12 10.44
CA THR A 280 9.89 -5.56 11.81
C THR A 280 8.84 -4.46 11.89
N GLY A 281 7.94 -4.50 12.88
CA GLY A 281 6.92 -3.48 13.12
C GLY A 281 7.37 -2.39 14.10
N HIS A 282 6.49 -1.42 14.38
CA HIS A 282 6.84 -0.28 15.26
C HIS A 282 7.09 -0.67 16.72
N ASP A 283 6.57 -1.82 17.18
CA ASP A 283 6.84 -2.39 18.49
C ASP A 283 8.24 -3.05 18.62
N GLY A 284 8.96 -3.12 17.49
CA GLY A 284 10.27 -3.73 17.34
C GLY A 284 10.25 -5.23 17.05
N ARG A 285 9.08 -5.88 16.89
CA ARG A 285 8.96 -7.33 16.72
C ARG A 285 8.74 -7.75 15.26
N PRO A 286 9.00 -9.04 14.91
CA PRO A 286 8.59 -9.64 13.64
C PRO A 286 7.08 -9.79 13.48
N HIS A 287 6.54 -9.36 12.34
CA HIS A 287 5.15 -9.53 11.93
C HIS A 287 5.08 -9.98 10.46
N ARG A 288 4.10 -10.81 10.11
CA ARG A 288 4.00 -11.38 8.75
C ARG A 288 3.36 -10.36 7.80
N VAL A 289 3.94 -10.20 6.61
CA VAL A 289 3.34 -9.48 5.49
C VAL A 289 2.14 -10.29 4.98
N THR A 290 0.95 -9.72 5.06
CA THR A 290 -0.33 -10.33 4.66
C THR A 290 -0.76 -9.90 3.26
N ALA A 291 -0.46 -8.69 2.84
CA ALA A 291 -0.52 -8.28 1.44
C ALA A 291 0.67 -7.37 1.08
N VAL A 292 0.93 -7.26 -0.21
CA VAL A 292 1.79 -6.21 -0.78
C VAL A 292 0.87 -5.40 -1.71
N GLN A 293 1.16 -4.12 -1.90
CA GLN A 293 0.41 -3.15 -2.72
C GLN A 293 1.36 -2.39 -3.65
N VAL A 294 0.83 -1.87 -4.76
CA VAL A 294 1.53 -0.95 -5.68
C VAL A 294 0.52 -0.12 -6.45
N ARG A 295 0.67 1.20 -6.42
CA ARG A 295 -0.02 2.19 -7.26
C ARG A 295 1.08 3.01 -7.98
N ASP A 296 0.83 3.62 -9.14
CA ASP A 296 1.80 4.60 -9.68
C ASP A 296 1.44 5.96 -9.06
N LEU A 297 2.45 6.70 -8.59
CA LEU A 297 2.22 8.05 -8.09
C LEU A 297 2.29 9.04 -9.25
N ASP A 298 1.32 9.95 -9.31
CA ASP A 298 1.41 11.20 -10.05
C ASP A 298 1.22 12.36 -9.06
N GLY A 299 2.33 12.83 -8.46
CA GLY A 299 2.29 13.86 -7.42
C GLY A 299 3.49 13.90 -6.47
N GLU A 300 3.31 14.53 -5.30
CA GLU A 300 4.38 14.85 -4.35
C GLU A 300 4.93 13.63 -3.58
N LEU A 301 6.23 13.33 -3.76
CA LEU A 301 7.02 12.54 -2.81
C LEU A 301 7.68 13.43 -1.76
N PHE A 302 7.54 13.04 -0.49
CA PHE A 302 8.16 13.67 0.66
C PHE A 302 9.35 12.84 1.13
N THR A 303 10.56 13.39 1.02
CA THR A 303 11.81 12.78 1.51
C THR A 303 12.21 13.37 2.85
N PHE A 304 12.32 12.52 3.88
CA PHE A 304 12.77 12.91 5.22
C PHE A 304 14.22 12.50 5.39
N THR A 305 15.08 13.47 5.70
CA THR A 305 16.45 13.20 6.13
C THR A 305 16.51 13.33 7.65
N PRO A 306 16.58 12.23 8.42
CA PRO A 306 16.78 12.27 9.87
C PRO A 306 18.22 12.67 10.20
N MET A 307 18.57 12.71 11.49
CA MET A 307 19.94 13.00 11.96
C MET A 307 21.01 12.04 11.38
N SER A 308 20.59 10.84 10.96
CA SER A 308 21.40 9.84 10.29
C SER A 308 21.14 9.93 8.78
N PRO A 309 21.96 10.63 7.96
CA PRO A 309 21.55 11.01 6.61
C PRO A 309 21.42 9.83 5.64
N ALA A 310 22.06 8.69 5.91
CA ALA A 310 21.90 7.49 5.10
C ALA A 310 20.54 6.79 5.32
N ASN A 311 19.84 7.06 6.43
CA ASN A 311 18.45 6.63 6.67
C ASN A 311 17.44 7.65 6.10
N ALA A 312 17.82 8.42 5.07
CA ALA A 312 16.86 9.23 4.36
C ALA A 312 15.96 8.31 3.54
N PHE A 313 14.65 8.48 3.68
CA PHE A 313 13.62 7.71 2.99
C PHE A 313 12.56 8.66 2.43
N SER A 314 11.92 8.23 1.35
CA SER A 314 10.82 8.93 0.71
C SER A 314 9.52 8.17 0.90
N VAL A 315 8.43 8.92 1.00
CA VAL A 315 7.06 8.41 1.01
C VAL A 315 6.22 9.28 0.09
N THR A 316 5.05 8.80 -0.33
CA THR A 316 4.02 9.73 -0.83
C THR A 316 3.70 10.72 0.27
N ALA A 317 3.00 11.79 -0.07
CA ALA A 317 2.53 12.68 0.96
C ALA A 317 1.62 11.92 1.95
N GLU A 318 0.60 11.19 1.50
CA GLU A 318 -0.42 10.58 2.37
C GLU A 318 0.06 9.39 3.21
N HIS A 319 1.35 9.11 3.27
CA HIS A 319 1.84 8.01 4.07
C HIS A 319 1.97 8.36 5.57
N PRO A 320 1.38 7.56 6.49
CA PRO A 320 1.51 7.80 7.92
C PRO A 320 2.91 7.48 8.44
N LEU A 321 3.53 8.45 9.13
CA LEU A 321 4.82 8.29 9.79
C LEU A 321 4.65 8.38 11.31
N LEU A 322 5.25 7.44 12.06
CA LEU A 322 5.18 7.50 13.52
C LEU A 322 6.11 8.61 14.03
N ALA A 323 5.53 9.67 14.59
CA ALA A 323 6.25 10.90 14.93
C ALA A 323 5.76 11.58 16.21
N ILE A 324 6.62 12.43 16.79
CA ILE A 324 6.28 13.38 17.86
C ILE A 324 6.54 14.81 17.35
N PRO A 325 5.51 15.67 17.26
CA PRO A 325 5.66 17.07 16.86
C PRO A 325 6.56 17.84 17.82
N ARG A 326 7.49 18.63 17.28
CA ARG A 326 8.44 19.41 18.06
C ARG A 326 7.76 20.45 18.96
N ASP A 327 6.65 20.99 18.48
CA ASP A 327 5.96 22.12 19.11
C ASP A 327 5.22 21.74 20.40
N GLU A 328 4.91 20.46 20.62
CA GLU A 328 4.34 19.94 21.86
C GLU A 328 5.40 19.82 22.97
N VAL A 329 6.64 19.50 22.58
CA VAL A 329 7.77 19.20 23.48
C VAL A 329 8.76 20.37 23.67
N ARG A 330 8.56 21.51 22.99
CA ARG A 330 9.41 22.71 23.11
C ARG A 330 9.37 23.35 24.51
N VAL A 331 10.47 23.99 24.90
CA VAL A 331 10.55 24.95 26.00
C VAL A 331 10.09 26.32 25.48
N MET A 332 9.41 27.14 26.30
CA MET A 332 8.95 28.50 25.93
C MET A 332 10.07 29.55 25.70
N ARG A 333 11.28 29.12 25.35
CA ARG A 333 12.40 30.02 24.99
C ARG A 333 12.43 30.22 23.47
N LYS A 334 12.48 31.48 23.05
CA LYS A 334 12.68 31.86 21.64
C LYS A 334 13.96 31.25 21.07
N GLU A 335 13.94 30.99 19.77
CA GLU A 335 15.11 30.60 18.98
C GLU A 335 16.27 31.60 19.15
N ARG A 336 17.49 31.09 19.07
CA ARG A 336 18.71 31.90 19.15
C ARG A 336 19.74 31.39 18.14
N ASN A 337 20.38 32.30 17.43
CA ASN A 337 21.51 32.02 16.52
C ASN A 337 21.22 30.93 15.47
N GLY A 338 20.00 30.89 14.92
CA GLY A 338 19.58 29.89 13.93
C GLY A 338 19.28 28.49 14.48
N TRP A 339 19.32 28.29 15.80
CA TRP A 339 18.95 27.02 16.43
C TRP A 339 17.46 27.00 16.77
N LYS A 340 16.75 26.00 16.24
CA LYS A 340 15.36 25.69 16.60
C LYS A 340 15.19 25.57 18.11
N ALA A 341 14.02 25.99 18.62
CA ALA A 341 13.74 26.06 20.06
C ALA A 341 14.17 24.80 20.84
N GLU A 342 14.69 25.00 22.05
CA GLU A 342 15.17 23.91 22.92
C GLU A 342 14.01 22.98 23.31
N VAL A 343 14.23 21.67 23.23
CA VAL A 343 13.20 20.66 23.53
C VAL A 343 13.36 20.14 24.96
N ASN A 344 12.26 20.16 25.71
CA ASN A 344 12.22 19.60 27.05
C ASN A 344 12.38 18.07 26.94
N SER A 345 13.53 17.58 27.39
CA SER A 345 13.90 16.16 27.25
C SER A 345 13.12 15.23 28.17
N THR A 346 12.41 15.75 29.17
CA THR A 346 11.44 14.99 29.97
C THR A 346 10.13 14.88 29.22
N LYS A 347 9.59 15.99 28.69
CA LYS A 347 8.38 15.98 27.84
C LYS A 347 8.52 15.03 26.65
N LEU A 348 9.63 15.08 25.92
CA LEU A 348 9.86 14.21 24.76
C LEU A 348 9.98 12.72 25.12
N ARG A 349 10.31 12.38 26.37
CA ARG A 349 10.32 10.98 26.85
C ARG A 349 8.97 10.52 27.37
N SER A 350 8.04 11.45 27.59
CA SER A 350 6.68 11.20 28.08
C SER A 350 5.61 11.58 27.05
N ALA A 351 6.02 11.87 25.81
CA ALA A 351 5.12 12.16 24.71
C ALA A 351 4.87 10.86 23.96
N GLU A 352 3.60 10.52 23.78
CA GLU A 352 3.19 9.37 22.99
C GLU A 352 3.36 9.72 21.50
N PRO A 353 4.08 8.90 20.72
CA PRO A 353 4.11 9.06 19.27
C PRO A 353 2.74 8.78 18.68
N ARG A 354 2.41 9.48 17.59
CA ARG A 354 1.20 9.21 16.80
C ARG A 354 1.54 9.13 15.31
N TRP A 355 0.64 8.54 14.54
CA TRP A 355 0.73 8.54 13.09
C TRP A 355 0.46 9.96 12.57
N ILE A 356 1.40 10.47 11.79
CA ILE A 356 1.32 11.80 11.19
C ILE A 356 1.73 11.73 9.73
N ALA A 357 0.86 12.31 8.91
CA ALA A 357 0.97 12.50 7.49
C ALA A 357 2.34 13.03 7.09
N ALA A 358 3.00 12.44 6.10
CA ALA A 358 4.34 12.87 5.69
C ALA A 358 4.42 14.39 5.42
N LYS A 359 3.45 14.98 4.71
CA LYS A 359 3.44 16.43 4.43
C LYS A 359 3.18 17.32 5.65
N ASP A 360 2.55 16.80 6.70
CA ASP A 360 2.32 17.51 7.97
C ASP A 360 3.46 17.33 8.97
N VAL A 361 4.24 16.25 8.84
CA VAL A 361 5.52 16.08 9.55
C VAL A 361 6.49 17.19 9.14
N ALA A 362 6.84 18.05 10.10
CA ALA A 362 7.67 19.22 9.87
C ALA A 362 9.15 18.94 10.14
N GLU A 363 10.04 19.77 9.57
CA GLU A 363 11.45 19.70 9.92
C GLU A 363 11.69 19.97 11.41
N GLY A 364 12.39 19.07 12.08
CA GLY A 364 12.74 19.20 13.49
C GLY A 364 11.77 18.49 14.44
N ASP A 365 10.67 17.94 13.92
CA ASP A 365 9.87 16.90 14.58
C ASP A 365 10.70 15.61 14.72
N PHE A 366 10.22 14.68 15.54
CA PHE A 366 10.96 13.47 15.89
C PHE A 366 10.29 12.23 15.30
N LEU A 367 10.93 11.61 14.31
CA LEU A 367 10.53 10.29 13.81
C LEU A 367 10.93 9.21 14.81
N ILE A 368 10.13 8.15 14.89
CA ILE A 368 10.38 7.02 15.79
C ILE A 368 11.24 5.94 15.11
N TYR A 369 12.38 5.64 15.72
CA TYR A 369 13.25 4.51 15.37
C TYR A 369 13.15 3.44 16.47
N PRO A 370 12.35 2.38 16.29
CA PRO A 370 12.18 1.33 17.30
C PRO A 370 13.46 0.58 17.62
N LYS A 371 13.56 0.01 18.82
CA LYS A 371 14.63 -0.92 19.18
C LYS A 371 14.23 -2.34 18.75
N PRO A 372 15.04 -3.05 17.94
CA PRO A 372 14.72 -4.41 17.51
C PRO A 372 14.58 -5.38 18.69
N LYS A 373 13.49 -6.15 18.68
CA LYS A 373 13.15 -7.22 19.62
C LYS A 373 12.93 -8.53 18.83
N PRO A 374 13.94 -9.05 18.12
CA PRO A 374 13.79 -10.26 17.31
C PRO A 374 13.53 -11.48 18.20
N ILE A 375 12.82 -12.47 17.65
CA ILE A 375 12.63 -13.78 18.29
C ILE A 375 14.02 -14.45 18.37
N PRO A 376 14.57 -14.81 19.55
CA PRO A 376 15.90 -15.41 19.65
C PRO A 376 16.06 -16.65 18.75
N HIS A 377 17.24 -16.82 18.17
CA HIS A 377 17.52 -18.02 17.37
C HIS A 377 17.75 -19.24 18.29
N ARG A 378 17.33 -20.44 17.86
CA ARG A 378 17.44 -21.67 18.68
C ARG A 378 18.88 -22.09 18.97
N THR A 379 19.77 -21.84 18.02
CA THR A 379 21.22 -22.04 18.17
C THR A 379 21.84 -20.79 18.82
N VAL A 380 22.42 -20.97 19.99
CA VAL A 380 23.31 -20.00 20.65
C VAL A 380 24.75 -20.30 20.25
N LEU A 381 25.51 -19.28 19.88
CA LEU A 381 26.91 -19.40 19.49
C LEU A 381 27.86 -18.93 20.62
N PRO A 382 29.08 -19.49 20.71
CA PRO A 382 30.06 -19.08 21.72
C PRO A 382 30.59 -17.65 21.46
N LEU A 383 31.01 -16.94 22.51
CA LEU A 383 31.53 -15.57 22.42
C LEU A 383 32.86 -15.48 21.63
N GLU A 384 33.61 -16.58 21.55
CA GLU A 384 34.75 -16.72 20.64
C GLU A 384 34.35 -16.51 19.17
N PHE A 385 33.14 -16.94 18.79
CA PHE A 385 32.61 -16.73 17.44
C PHE A 385 32.19 -15.26 17.24
N ALA A 386 31.61 -14.61 18.26
CA ALA A 386 31.31 -13.18 18.22
C ALA A 386 32.57 -12.35 17.94
N ARG A 387 33.63 -12.59 18.73
CA ARG A 387 34.93 -11.91 18.58
C ARG A 387 35.55 -12.19 17.21
N LEU A 388 35.58 -13.45 16.77
CA LEU A 388 36.12 -13.80 15.46
C LEU A 388 35.32 -13.17 14.30
N ALA A 389 33.99 -13.11 14.40
CA ALA A 389 33.14 -12.45 13.41
C ALA A 389 33.33 -10.93 13.40
N GLY A 390 33.51 -10.28 14.55
CA GLY A 390 33.84 -8.85 14.66
C GLY A 390 35.18 -8.51 14.00
N TYR A 391 36.23 -9.26 14.32
CA TYR A 391 37.52 -9.14 13.62
C TYR A 391 37.43 -9.50 12.13
N TYR A 392 36.54 -10.43 11.76
CA TYR A 392 36.31 -10.75 10.35
C TYR A 392 35.63 -9.59 9.62
N LEU A 393 34.68 -8.91 10.25
CA LEU A 393 34.00 -7.73 9.69
C LEU A 393 34.98 -6.58 9.41
N ALA A 394 35.94 -6.36 10.31
CA ALA A 394 37.05 -5.41 10.13
C ALA A 394 38.05 -5.95 9.08
N GLU A 395 39.01 -6.74 9.54
CA GLU A 395 40.25 -7.06 8.80
C GLU A 395 40.26 -8.46 8.16
N GLY A 396 39.20 -9.24 8.34
CA GLY A 396 39.11 -10.59 7.79
C GLY A 396 38.59 -10.68 6.35
N HIS A 397 39.05 -11.73 5.67
CA HIS A 397 38.44 -12.28 4.47
C HIS A 397 38.61 -13.80 4.41
N ALA A 398 37.63 -14.48 3.81
CA ALA A 398 37.68 -15.90 3.49
C ALA A 398 38.11 -16.07 2.02
N CYS A 399 39.17 -16.85 1.77
CA CYS A 399 39.67 -17.12 0.42
C CYS A 399 40.31 -18.51 0.29
N LEU A 400 40.52 -18.96 -0.96
CA LEU A 400 41.36 -20.11 -1.25
C LEU A 400 42.83 -19.70 -1.32
N THR A 401 43.63 -20.12 -0.35
CA THR A 401 45.08 -19.90 -0.34
C THR A 401 45.78 -21.20 -0.70
N ASN A 402 46.57 -21.21 -1.77
CA ASN A 402 47.20 -22.41 -2.34
C ASN A 402 46.18 -23.55 -2.60
N GLY A 403 44.96 -23.20 -3.02
CA GLY A 403 43.87 -24.14 -3.25
C GLY A 403 43.12 -24.60 -1.98
N CYS A 404 43.56 -24.21 -0.79
CA CYS A 404 42.95 -24.60 0.48
C CYS A 404 42.04 -23.49 1.05
N GLU A 405 40.88 -23.89 1.58
CA GLU A 405 39.92 -23.03 2.28
C GLU A 405 40.58 -22.39 3.52
N SER A 406 40.63 -21.06 3.56
CA SER A 406 41.37 -20.31 4.58
C SER A 406 40.69 -19.00 4.99
N LEU A 407 40.87 -18.63 6.26
CA LEU A 407 40.60 -17.30 6.78
C LEU A 407 41.91 -16.52 6.86
N ILE A 408 41.90 -15.28 6.39
CA ILE A 408 43.04 -14.36 6.49
C ILE A 408 42.58 -13.07 7.15
N PHE A 409 43.32 -12.63 8.17
CA PHE A 409 43.17 -11.35 8.87
C PHE A 409 44.46 -10.55 8.72
N SER A 410 44.38 -9.23 8.59
CA SER A 410 45.56 -8.35 8.45
C SER A 410 45.47 -7.17 9.42
N PHE A 411 46.31 -7.15 10.44
CA PHE A 411 46.37 -6.08 11.44
C PHE A 411 47.65 -5.24 11.26
N HIS A 412 47.75 -4.12 11.98
CA HIS A 412 49.02 -3.40 12.13
C HIS A 412 50.03 -4.25 12.93
N SER A 413 51.34 -4.02 12.76
CA SER A 413 52.39 -4.75 13.51
C SER A 413 52.28 -4.58 15.03
N ASP A 414 51.69 -3.48 15.47
CA ASP A 414 51.61 -3.08 16.88
C ASP A 414 50.31 -3.58 17.54
N GLU A 415 49.37 -4.13 16.76
CA GLU A 415 48.06 -4.63 17.21
C GLU A 415 48.12 -6.12 17.60
N PHE A 416 49.22 -6.52 18.24
CA PHE A 416 49.50 -7.92 18.54
C PHE A 416 48.47 -8.59 19.48
N GLU A 417 47.78 -7.80 20.30
CA GLU A 417 46.68 -8.26 21.14
C GLU A 417 45.53 -8.85 20.31
N TYR A 418 45.16 -8.20 19.21
CA TYR A 418 44.09 -8.65 18.31
C TYR A 418 44.53 -9.87 17.48
N VAL A 419 45.82 -9.89 17.10
CA VAL A 419 46.45 -11.06 16.46
C VAL A 419 46.31 -12.30 17.35
N GLU A 420 46.64 -12.20 18.64
CA GLU A 420 46.53 -13.36 19.54
C GLU A 420 45.07 -13.70 19.90
N ASP A 421 44.16 -12.74 20.00
CA ASP A 421 42.74 -13.05 20.24
C ASP A 421 42.10 -13.79 19.05
N VAL A 422 42.39 -13.37 17.81
CA VAL A 422 41.98 -14.12 16.60
C VAL A 422 42.55 -15.54 16.59
N ARG A 423 43.82 -15.72 16.97
CA ARG A 423 44.47 -17.04 17.06
C ARG A 423 43.84 -17.92 18.12
N GLN A 424 43.50 -17.35 19.28
CA GLN A 424 42.89 -18.07 20.39
C GLN A 424 41.43 -18.42 20.10
N ALA A 425 40.67 -17.51 19.47
CA ALA A 425 39.32 -17.79 18.98
C ALA A 425 39.33 -18.91 17.93
N CYS A 426 40.21 -18.86 16.92
CA CYS A 426 40.33 -19.92 15.92
C CYS A 426 40.81 -21.26 16.50
N LYS A 427 41.68 -21.23 17.52
CA LYS A 427 42.09 -22.43 18.27
C LYS A 427 40.91 -23.04 19.02
N SER A 428 40.08 -22.22 19.66
CA SER A 428 38.94 -22.66 20.45
C SER A 428 37.78 -23.18 19.58
N LEU A 429 37.55 -22.57 18.42
CA LEU A 429 36.44 -22.91 17.52
C LEU A 429 36.76 -24.04 16.53
N TYR A 430 38.01 -24.14 16.09
CA TYR A 430 38.41 -25.00 14.96
C TYR A 430 39.67 -25.82 15.20
N GLU A 431 40.23 -25.82 16.42
CA GLU A 431 41.49 -26.48 16.78
C GLU A 431 42.71 -26.01 15.94
N LYS A 432 42.62 -24.82 15.31
CA LYS A 432 43.69 -24.23 14.47
C LYS A 432 43.96 -22.78 14.88
N SER A 433 45.11 -22.52 15.50
CA SER A 433 45.57 -21.13 15.76
C SER A 433 46.01 -20.39 14.50
N GLY A 434 46.27 -21.10 13.39
CA GLY A 434 46.88 -20.53 12.19
C GLY A 434 48.35 -20.11 12.35
N SER A 435 48.92 -19.58 11.27
CA SER A 435 50.25 -18.99 11.23
C SER A 435 50.17 -17.46 11.27
N VAL A 436 51.19 -16.81 11.83
CA VAL A 436 51.37 -15.35 11.77
C VAL A 436 52.55 -15.05 10.86
N LEU A 437 52.36 -14.09 9.95
CA LEU A 437 53.42 -13.47 9.17
C LEU A 437 53.49 -11.99 9.54
N ILE A 438 54.58 -11.58 10.20
CA ILE A 438 54.86 -10.18 10.51
C ILE A 438 55.79 -9.63 9.43
N GLU A 439 55.37 -8.57 8.76
CA GLU A 439 56.16 -7.83 7.77
C GLU A 439 56.45 -6.43 8.32
N GLU A 440 57.47 -6.30 9.19
CA GLU A 440 57.81 -5.03 9.88
C GLU A 440 57.96 -3.84 8.91
N HIS A 441 58.58 -4.06 7.76
CA HIS A 441 58.78 -3.07 6.70
C HIS A 441 57.48 -2.58 6.01
N LYS A 442 56.34 -3.21 6.29
CA LYS A 442 54.99 -2.82 5.85
C LYS A 442 54.09 -2.45 7.03
N HIS A 443 54.60 -2.53 8.26
CA HIS A 443 53.86 -2.39 9.51
C HIS A 443 52.62 -3.31 9.58
N SER A 444 52.71 -4.54 9.07
CA SER A 444 51.57 -5.46 9.00
C SER A 444 51.83 -6.81 9.66
N ALA A 445 50.82 -7.32 10.37
CA ALA A 445 50.77 -8.66 10.94
C ALA A 445 49.58 -9.42 10.33
N ARG A 446 49.86 -10.43 9.50
CA ARG A 446 48.84 -11.27 8.85
C ARG A 446 48.66 -12.59 9.61
N VAL A 447 47.43 -12.93 9.96
CA VAL A 447 47.06 -14.25 10.48
C VAL A 447 46.41 -15.06 9.37
N THR A 448 46.94 -16.25 9.06
CA THR A 448 46.37 -17.19 8.08
C THR A 448 45.96 -18.47 8.78
N VAL A 449 44.67 -18.81 8.73
CA VAL A 449 44.09 -20.02 9.35
C VAL A 449 43.50 -20.91 8.27
N TYR A 450 44.10 -22.07 8.03
CA TYR A 450 43.54 -23.10 7.14
C TYR A 450 42.44 -23.88 7.87
N THR A 451 41.19 -23.57 7.57
CA THR A 451 40.02 -24.19 8.19
C THR A 451 38.83 -24.18 7.23
N LYS A 452 38.40 -25.37 6.79
CA LYS A 452 37.20 -25.53 5.96
C LYS A 452 35.93 -25.07 6.72
N ALA A 453 35.84 -25.45 8.00
CA ALA A 453 34.72 -25.08 8.84
C ALA A 453 34.64 -23.56 9.08
N GLY A 454 35.78 -22.91 9.33
CA GLY A 454 35.83 -21.45 9.52
C GLY A 454 35.57 -20.69 8.22
N TYR A 455 36.12 -21.15 7.09
CA TYR A 455 35.84 -20.59 5.76
C TYR A 455 34.34 -20.62 5.45
N ALA A 456 33.69 -21.78 5.62
CA ALA A 456 32.25 -21.91 5.42
C ALA A 456 31.46 -21.03 6.41
N ALA A 457 31.78 -21.09 7.71
CA ALA A 457 31.07 -20.33 8.73
C ALA A 457 31.11 -18.81 8.48
N MET A 458 32.26 -18.25 8.09
CA MET A 458 32.38 -16.82 7.78
C MET A 458 31.73 -16.46 6.44
N ARG A 459 31.85 -17.30 5.41
CA ARG A 459 31.14 -17.11 4.13
C ARG A 459 29.64 -17.07 4.33
N ASP A 460 29.10 -18.02 5.10
CA ASP A 460 27.66 -18.26 5.23
C ASP A 460 26.98 -17.31 6.24
N ASN A 461 27.72 -16.82 7.24
CA ASN A 461 27.17 -15.94 8.28
C ASN A 461 27.62 -14.48 8.23
N VAL A 462 28.70 -14.17 7.51
CA VAL A 462 29.27 -12.80 7.44
C VAL A 462 29.51 -12.33 6.00
N GLY A 463 29.59 -13.24 5.02
CA GLY A 463 29.77 -12.93 3.60
C GLY A 463 31.24 -12.79 3.15
N ILE A 464 31.45 -12.78 1.83
CA ILE A 464 32.77 -12.60 1.20
C ILE A 464 32.82 -11.29 0.41
N GLY A 465 33.91 -10.53 0.62
CA GLY A 465 34.15 -9.25 -0.03
C GLY A 465 33.57 -8.06 0.75
N SER A 466 34.35 -7.00 0.90
CA SER A 466 34.09 -5.90 1.85
C SER A 466 32.75 -5.17 1.68
N SER A 467 32.21 -5.11 0.46
CA SER A 467 30.88 -4.49 0.18
C SER A 467 29.69 -5.41 0.41
N ASN A 468 29.95 -6.72 0.53
CA ASN A 468 28.92 -7.75 0.62
C ASN A 468 28.85 -8.35 2.04
N LYS A 469 29.70 -7.86 2.95
CA LYS A 469 29.68 -8.27 4.36
C LYS A 469 28.31 -7.92 4.95
N LYS A 470 27.61 -8.90 5.53
CA LYS A 470 26.38 -8.73 6.31
C LYS A 470 26.25 -9.91 7.28
N LEU A 471 25.66 -9.70 8.45
CA LEU A 471 25.32 -10.77 9.37
C LEU A 471 24.11 -11.55 8.86
N SER A 472 24.12 -12.87 9.04
CA SER A 472 22.97 -13.75 8.83
C SER A 472 21.93 -13.61 9.94
N ASP A 473 20.70 -14.10 9.67
CA ASP A 473 19.62 -14.27 10.66
C ASP A 473 20.12 -14.87 11.98
N LEU A 474 20.92 -15.95 11.90
CA LEU A 474 21.54 -16.62 13.04
C LEU A 474 22.33 -15.65 13.94
N LEU A 475 23.09 -14.72 13.35
CA LEU A 475 23.94 -13.78 14.09
C LEU A 475 23.16 -12.56 14.58
N MET A 476 22.27 -11.99 13.77
CA MET A 476 21.41 -10.86 14.16
C MET A 476 20.51 -11.20 15.36
N ARG A 477 20.15 -12.48 15.52
CA ARG A 477 19.25 -13.01 16.56
C ARG A 477 19.95 -13.62 17.77
N GLN A 478 21.26 -13.47 17.91
CA GLN A 478 21.96 -13.78 19.17
C GLN A 478 21.57 -12.79 20.28
N ASP A 479 22.03 -13.03 21.51
CA ASP A 479 21.77 -12.14 22.65
C ASP A 479 22.63 -10.85 22.63
N GLU A 480 22.34 -9.93 23.55
CA GLU A 480 23.05 -8.65 23.66
C GLU A 480 24.51 -8.79 24.13
N THR A 481 24.86 -9.89 24.81
CA THR A 481 26.25 -10.17 25.23
C THR A 481 27.07 -10.55 24.00
N PHE A 482 26.58 -11.49 23.19
CA PHE A 482 27.19 -11.87 21.92
C PHE A 482 27.33 -10.67 20.98
N LEU A 483 26.27 -9.88 20.81
CA LEU A 483 26.31 -8.71 19.93
C LEU A 483 27.27 -7.62 20.43
N ARG A 484 27.43 -7.45 21.74
CA ARG A 484 28.40 -6.52 22.32
C ARG A 484 29.84 -6.96 22.04
N GLU A 485 30.17 -8.24 22.29
CA GLU A 485 31.48 -8.82 21.99
C GLU A 485 31.83 -8.71 20.48
N LEU A 486 30.86 -8.93 19.59
CA LEU A 486 31.04 -8.78 18.15
C LEU A 486 31.32 -7.32 17.76
N VAL A 487 30.58 -6.37 18.33
CA VAL A 487 30.76 -4.94 18.04
C VAL A 487 32.08 -4.41 18.60
N ASP A 488 32.46 -4.79 19.82
CA ASP A 488 33.72 -4.34 20.41
C ASP A 488 34.94 -4.95 19.68
N ALA A 489 34.89 -6.21 19.24
CA ALA A 489 35.93 -6.78 18.37
C ALA A 489 36.00 -6.10 16.99
N TYR A 490 34.87 -5.71 16.40
CA TYR A 490 34.85 -4.93 15.16
C TYR A 490 35.45 -3.52 15.35
N VAL A 491 35.14 -2.85 16.46
CA VAL A 491 35.72 -1.54 16.84
C VAL A 491 37.20 -1.64 17.14
N ASN A 492 37.68 -2.75 17.70
CA ASN A 492 39.11 -2.97 17.90
C ASN A 492 39.86 -3.08 16.56
N GLY A 493 39.26 -3.70 15.53
CA GLY A 493 39.89 -3.88 14.22
C GLY A 493 39.87 -2.65 13.30
N ASP A 494 38.74 -1.95 13.16
CA ASP A 494 38.56 -0.85 12.17
C ASP A 494 37.91 0.41 12.80
N GLY A 495 37.99 0.53 14.13
CA GLY A 495 37.36 1.60 14.89
C GLY A 495 38.30 2.73 15.33
N ASN A 496 37.74 3.93 15.41
CA ASN A 496 38.32 5.06 16.10
C ASN A 496 37.54 5.36 17.38
N VAL A 497 38.24 5.35 18.53
CA VAL A 497 37.66 5.61 19.85
C VAL A 497 38.25 6.87 20.45
N THR A 498 37.41 7.86 20.79
CA THR A 498 37.83 9.13 21.39
C THR A 498 37.01 9.43 22.65
N ARG A 499 37.66 9.73 23.78
CA ARG A 499 36.97 10.15 25.02
C ARG A 499 36.84 11.67 25.08
N ARG A 500 35.62 12.20 25.18
CA ARG A 500 35.36 13.66 25.26
C ARG A 500 34.11 13.96 26.08
N ASN A 501 34.20 14.92 27.01
CA ASN A 501 33.08 15.41 27.83
C ASN A 501 32.33 14.30 28.61
N GLY A 502 33.07 13.31 29.11
CA GLY A 502 32.53 12.14 29.83
C GLY A 502 31.80 11.12 28.95
N ALA A 503 31.84 11.27 27.62
CA ALA A 503 31.34 10.31 26.65
C ALA A 503 32.50 9.61 25.93
N VAL A 504 32.33 8.33 25.62
CA VAL A 504 33.19 7.59 24.69
C VAL A 504 32.55 7.69 23.31
N TRP A 505 33.24 8.31 22.37
CA TRP A 505 32.81 8.41 20.97
C TRP A 505 33.47 7.27 20.20
N LYS A 506 32.65 6.42 19.56
CA LYS A 506 33.11 5.33 18.69
C LYS A 506 32.70 5.65 17.25
N ARG A 507 33.58 5.36 16.30
CA ARG A 507 33.35 5.49 14.85
C ARG A 507 34.01 4.34 14.13
N VAL A 508 33.35 3.82 13.10
CA VAL A 508 33.86 2.78 12.19
C VAL A 508 33.53 3.16 10.74
N HIS A 509 34.22 2.54 9.79
CA HIS A 509 33.98 2.73 8.36
C HIS A 509 33.62 1.41 7.69
N THR A 510 32.82 1.43 6.62
CA THR A 510 32.58 0.23 5.83
C THR A 510 32.18 0.56 4.41
N THR A 511 32.44 -0.39 3.50
CA THR A 511 31.94 -0.34 2.11
C THR A 511 30.67 -1.15 1.91
N SER A 512 30.19 -1.86 2.94
CA SER A 512 28.90 -2.56 2.93
C SER A 512 27.81 -1.66 3.52
N ARG A 513 26.85 -1.28 2.67
CA ARG A 513 25.66 -0.52 3.07
C ARG A 513 24.81 -1.31 4.07
N LEU A 514 24.63 -2.62 3.82
CA LEU A 514 23.84 -3.50 4.69
C LEU A 514 24.47 -3.65 6.08
N TRP A 515 25.79 -3.87 6.17
CA TRP A 515 26.47 -3.93 7.47
C TRP A 515 26.37 -2.60 8.24
N ALA A 516 26.46 -1.46 7.56
CA ALA A 516 26.33 -0.16 8.23
C ALA A 516 24.96 0.02 8.94
N PHE A 517 23.88 -0.46 8.33
CA PHE A 517 22.55 -0.43 8.93
C PHE A 517 22.30 -1.56 9.94
N GLN A 518 22.79 -2.78 9.68
CA GLN A 518 22.75 -3.87 10.67
C GLN A 518 23.47 -3.46 11.96
N LEU A 519 24.64 -2.81 11.85
CA LEU A 519 25.35 -2.26 13.00
C LEU A 519 24.53 -1.18 13.71
N GLN A 520 23.84 -0.29 13.00
CA GLN A 520 22.93 0.68 13.60
C GLN A 520 21.78 0.00 14.36
N SER A 521 21.19 -1.05 13.78
CA SER A 521 20.11 -1.86 14.37
C SER A 521 20.58 -2.60 15.63
N ILE A 522 21.76 -3.22 15.59
CA ILE A 522 22.44 -3.84 16.75
C ILE A 522 22.71 -2.80 17.84
N LEU A 523 23.28 -1.65 17.49
CA LEU A 523 23.58 -0.59 18.45
C LEU A 523 22.29 -0.05 19.09
N ALA A 524 21.20 0.10 18.33
CA ALA A 524 19.91 0.50 18.86
C ALA A 524 19.38 -0.51 19.91
N ARG A 525 19.49 -1.81 19.62
CA ARG A 525 19.18 -2.89 20.59
C ARG A 525 20.08 -2.83 21.82
N LEU A 526 21.39 -2.54 21.67
CA LEU A 526 22.33 -2.33 22.77
C LEU A 526 22.16 -0.99 23.53
N GLY A 527 21.13 -0.19 23.22
CA GLY A 527 20.81 1.08 23.89
C GLY A 527 21.55 2.31 23.36
N HIS A 528 22.06 2.26 22.13
CA HIS A 528 22.86 3.32 21.52
C HIS A 528 22.36 3.69 20.11
N TYR A 529 21.78 4.89 19.93
CA TYR A 529 21.46 5.36 18.58
C TYR A 529 22.74 5.75 17.83
N ALA A 530 22.98 5.10 16.69
CA ALA A 530 24.10 5.41 15.80
C ALA A 530 23.65 6.22 14.58
N THR A 531 24.50 7.12 14.10
CA THR A 531 24.30 7.82 12.83
C THR A 531 25.17 7.19 11.74
N VAL A 532 24.56 6.87 10.61
CA VAL A 532 25.16 6.36 9.38
C VAL A 532 25.22 7.50 8.35
N GLU A 533 26.41 7.76 7.83
CA GLU A 533 26.70 8.85 6.88
C GLU A 533 27.48 8.30 5.67
N LEU A 534 27.04 8.58 4.44
CA LEU A 534 27.85 8.33 3.25
C LEU A 534 28.98 9.37 3.19
N ARG A 535 30.19 8.98 3.61
CA ARG A 535 31.34 9.88 3.74
C ARG A 535 32.05 10.18 2.44
N ARG A 536 32.13 9.18 1.57
CA ARG A 536 32.72 9.28 0.23
C ARG A 536 31.82 8.48 -0.70
N PRO A 537 31.09 9.12 -1.62
CA PRO A 537 30.43 8.37 -2.69
C PRO A 537 31.48 7.67 -3.54
N GLY A 538 31.12 6.49 -4.04
CA GLY A 538 31.88 5.75 -5.01
C GLY A 538 31.92 6.43 -6.39
N GLY A 539 32.60 5.79 -7.34
CA GLY A 539 32.71 6.27 -8.71
C GLY A 539 34.13 6.23 -9.26
N PRO A 540 34.32 6.71 -10.50
CA PRO A 540 35.62 6.75 -11.14
C PRO A 540 36.55 7.74 -10.42
N GLY A 541 37.78 7.31 -10.18
CA GLY A 541 38.85 8.16 -9.69
C GLY A 541 40.20 7.70 -10.21
N VAL A 542 41.21 8.56 -10.09
CA VAL A 542 42.59 8.20 -10.40
C VAL A 542 43.37 8.04 -9.10
N ILE A 543 44.09 6.93 -8.94
CA ILE A 543 45.06 6.71 -7.84
C ILE A 543 46.38 6.32 -8.48
N MET A 544 47.43 7.14 -8.27
CA MET A 544 48.78 6.92 -8.81
C MET A 544 48.78 6.61 -10.32
N GLY A 545 48.00 7.37 -11.10
CA GLY A 545 47.86 7.21 -12.55
C GLY A 545 46.98 6.04 -13.01
N ARG A 546 46.49 5.18 -12.09
CA ARG A 546 45.54 4.10 -12.42
C ARG A 546 44.11 4.58 -12.26
N ASN A 547 43.29 4.33 -13.28
CA ASN A 547 41.84 4.45 -13.17
C ASN A 547 41.33 3.37 -12.21
N VAL A 548 40.63 3.79 -11.17
CA VAL A 548 40.00 2.92 -10.17
C VAL A 548 38.55 3.30 -10.01
N VAL A 549 37.67 2.31 -9.85
CA VAL A 549 36.29 2.55 -9.39
C VAL A 549 36.29 2.39 -7.88
N ARG A 550 36.13 3.52 -7.17
CA ARG A 550 35.99 3.51 -5.70
C ARG A 550 34.57 3.06 -5.36
N LYS A 551 34.43 2.31 -4.27
CA LYS A 551 33.13 2.00 -3.67
C LYS A 551 32.71 3.12 -2.72
N ASP A 552 31.42 3.21 -2.43
CA ASP A 552 30.89 4.01 -1.33
C ASP A 552 31.59 3.67 -0.01
N ILE A 553 31.83 4.67 0.82
CA ILE A 553 32.29 4.48 2.20
C ILE A 553 31.26 5.09 3.15
N TYR A 554 30.58 4.22 3.87
CA TYR A 554 29.68 4.55 4.97
C TYR A 554 30.50 4.71 6.25
N GLN A 555 30.12 5.66 7.08
CA GLN A 555 30.65 5.87 8.42
C GLN A 555 29.53 5.68 9.41
N VAL A 556 29.70 4.75 10.36
CA VAL A 556 28.81 4.60 11.51
C VAL A 556 29.49 5.23 12.71
N GLN A 557 28.78 6.06 13.47
CA GLN A 557 29.29 6.67 14.70
C GLN A 557 28.22 6.75 15.78
N TRP A 558 28.61 6.52 17.03
CA TRP A 558 27.74 6.60 18.20
C TRP A 558 28.53 7.07 19.43
N THR A 559 27.82 7.27 20.54
CA THR A 559 28.45 7.64 21.81
C THR A 559 27.92 6.84 22.98
N GLU A 560 28.82 6.38 23.82
CA GLU A 560 28.53 5.65 25.05
C GLU A 560 28.77 6.60 26.25
N GLY A 561 27.72 6.82 27.03
CA GLY A 561 27.75 7.69 28.22
C GLY A 561 27.85 9.20 27.96
N GLY A 562 28.00 9.95 29.05
CA GLY A 562 28.24 11.40 29.06
C GLY A 562 27.12 12.27 28.48
N ARG A 563 27.50 13.50 28.07
CA ARG A 563 26.62 14.40 27.29
C ARG A 563 26.87 14.23 25.78
N GLY A 564 26.92 12.98 25.29
CA GLY A 564 26.93 12.65 23.85
C GLY A 564 25.80 13.35 23.09
N PRO A 565 25.84 13.43 21.75
CA PRO A 565 25.03 14.37 20.96
C PRO A 565 23.54 14.18 21.23
N LYS A 566 23.01 15.03 22.13
CA LYS A 566 21.65 14.98 22.65
C LYS A 566 20.62 15.45 21.63
N GLN A 567 20.61 14.84 20.46
CA GLN A 567 19.66 15.12 19.39
C GLN A 567 18.62 14.00 19.34
N ALA A 568 19.03 12.74 19.25
CA ALA A 568 18.14 11.61 19.50
C ALA A 568 17.82 11.48 21.01
N ARG A 569 16.64 10.99 21.36
CA ARG A 569 16.28 10.59 22.73
C ARG A 569 15.95 9.12 22.77
N ASP A 570 16.68 8.35 23.56
CA ASP A 570 16.22 7.05 24.04
C ASP A 570 14.94 7.27 24.85
N CYS A 571 13.83 6.64 24.47
CA CYS A 571 12.53 6.72 25.12
C CYS A 571 12.08 5.34 25.67
N GLY A 572 13.03 4.44 25.96
CA GLY A 572 12.73 3.08 26.42
C GLY A 572 12.76 2.11 25.25
N ASP A 573 11.63 1.93 24.58
CA ASP A 573 11.47 0.97 23.48
C ASP A 573 11.88 1.49 22.10
N TYR A 574 12.11 2.79 21.97
CA TYR A 574 12.47 3.45 20.71
C TYR A 574 13.41 4.64 20.94
N PHE A 575 13.99 5.15 19.86
CA PHE A 575 14.65 6.46 19.82
C PHE A 575 13.78 7.46 19.07
N ALA A 576 13.50 8.60 19.70
CA ALA A 576 12.92 9.76 19.02
C ALA A 576 14.06 10.54 18.32
N VAL A 577 14.06 10.57 16.98
CA VAL A 577 15.15 11.10 16.16
C VAL A 577 14.70 12.35 15.39
N PRO A 578 15.36 13.50 15.56
CA PRO A 578 14.93 14.73 14.90
C PRO A 578 15.19 14.71 13.39
N ILE A 579 14.20 15.13 12.61
CA ILE A 579 14.31 15.40 11.18
C ILE A 579 15.24 16.61 10.97
N LYS A 580 16.22 16.45 10.09
CA LYS A 580 17.21 17.49 9.73
C LYS A 580 16.82 18.28 8.51
N LYS A 581 16.22 17.61 7.53
CA LYS A 581 15.78 18.20 6.27
C LYS A 581 14.50 17.48 5.81
N ARG A 582 13.55 18.25 5.28
CA ARG A 582 12.41 17.74 4.50
C ARG A 582 12.58 18.23 3.07
N ALA A 583 12.41 17.36 2.09
CA ALA A 583 12.36 17.73 0.69
C ALA A 583 11.06 17.21 0.07
N VAL A 584 10.57 17.93 -0.94
CA VAL A 584 9.41 17.53 -1.74
C VAL A 584 9.86 17.51 -3.19
N ARG A 585 9.42 16.50 -3.94
CA ARG A 585 9.53 16.48 -5.41
C ARG A 585 8.23 15.97 -6.01
N GLU A 586 7.85 16.49 -7.16
CA GLU A 586 6.91 15.79 -8.02
C GLU A 586 7.56 14.50 -8.52
N ALA A 587 6.77 13.44 -8.63
CA ALA A 587 7.21 12.15 -9.12
C ALA A 587 6.11 11.46 -9.95
N HIS A 588 6.56 10.72 -10.96
CA HIS A 588 5.75 9.91 -11.86
C HIS A 588 6.36 8.50 -11.88
N GLU A 589 6.23 7.77 -10.78
CA GLU A 589 6.94 6.51 -10.53
C GLU A 589 6.13 5.55 -9.63
N PRO A 590 6.39 4.22 -9.70
CA PRO A 590 5.65 3.24 -8.91
C PRO A 590 5.91 3.39 -7.41
N VAL A 591 4.81 3.41 -6.67
CA VAL A 591 4.75 3.49 -5.22
C VAL A 591 4.04 2.24 -4.64
N TYR A 592 4.82 1.39 -3.97
CA TYR A 592 4.44 0.20 -3.22
C TYR A 592 3.83 0.52 -1.85
N ASN A 593 3.14 -0.43 -1.24
CA ASN A 593 2.84 -0.42 0.20
C ASN A 593 2.87 -1.87 0.71
N LEU A 594 3.03 -2.07 2.01
CA LEU A 594 2.85 -3.39 2.62
C LEU A 594 1.61 -3.38 3.49
N ASP A 595 1.08 -4.57 3.65
CA ASP A 595 0.17 -4.89 4.72
C ASP A 595 0.74 -6.07 5.50
N VAL A 596 0.61 -5.99 6.81
CA VAL A 596 1.40 -6.64 7.84
C VAL A 596 0.51 -6.90 9.05
N GLU A 597 0.61 -8.06 9.68
CA GLU A 597 -0.14 -8.33 10.91
C GLU A 597 0.06 -7.23 11.99
N ASN A 598 -0.94 -7.07 12.87
CA ASN A 598 -0.92 -6.23 14.08
C ASN A 598 0.48 -6.18 14.73
N PRO A 599 1.15 -5.02 14.80
CA PRO A 599 0.56 -3.69 14.90
C PRO A 599 0.67 -2.87 13.60
N ASP A 600 0.37 -3.52 12.48
CA ASP A 600 -0.05 -2.86 11.23
C ASP A 600 0.94 -1.83 10.68
N SER A 601 2.22 -2.13 10.86
CA SER A 601 3.33 -1.23 10.57
C SER A 601 4.59 -2.01 10.24
N TYR A 602 5.49 -1.33 9.56
CA TYR A 602 6.82 -1.84 9.22
C TYR A 602 7.85 -0.71 9.28
N LEU A 603 9.15 -1.05 9.19
CA LEU A 603 10.22 -0.05 9.27
C LEU A 603 10.87 0.25 7.93
N ALA A 604 10.59 1.44 7.36
CA ALA A 604 11.33 2.00 6.23
C ALA A 604 12.63 2.66 6.73
N TYR A 605 13.78 2.15 6.31
CA TYR A 605 15.12 2.55 6.79
C TYR A 605 15.26 2.58 8.34
N GLY A 606 14.51 1.73 9.04
CA GLY A 606 14.46 1.66 10.51
C GLY A 606 13.49 2.63 11.18
N PHE A 607 12.74 3.44 10.43
CA PHE A 607 11.69 4.33 10.93
C PHE A 607 10.30 3.75 10.69
N ALA A 608 9.42 3.88 11.67
CA ALA A 608 8.10 3.27 11.63
C ALA A 608 7.14 4.00 10.66
N VAL A 609 6.56 3.20 9.75
CA VAL A 609 5.54 3.56 8.75
C VAL A 609 4.38 2.54 8.82
N HIS A 610 3.23 2.85 8.24
CA HIS A 610 1.96 2.13 8.50
C HIS A 610 1.43 1.38 7.26
N ASN A 611 0.59 0.35 7.45
CA ASN A 611 0.03 -0.45 6.33
C ASN A 611 -1.01 0.32 5.49
N CYS A 612 -1.69 -0.35 4.54
CA CYS A 612 -3.03 -0.04 4.01
C CYS A 612 -3.88 -1.31 3.77
N THR A 613 -5.18 -1.34 4.12
CA THR A 613 -5.88 -2.63 4.41
C THR A 613 -7.39 -2.76 4.14
N ALA A 614 -7.77 -3.89 3.51
CA ALA A 614 -9.12 -4.47 3.53
C ALA A 614 -9.07 -6.01 3.85
N PRO A 615 -9.91 -6.54 4.77
CA PRO A 615 -9.84 -7.92 5.28
C PRO A 615 -10.59 -9.03 4.48
N ILE A 616 -10.41 -10.31 4.90
CA ILE A 616 -10.99 -11.53 4.29
C ILE A 616 -11.66 -12.44 5.34
N TYR A 617 -12.91 -12.86 5.09
CA TYR A 617 -13.76 -13.65 6.02
C TYR A 617 -14.14 -15.05 5.49
N LYS A 618 -14.75 -15.88 6.36
CA LYS A 618 -15.21 -17.24 6.02
C LYS A 618 -16.72 -17.35 5.72
N SER A 619 -17.57 -16.49 6.26
CA SER A 619 -19.02 -16.49 6.01
C SER A 619 -19.46 -15.45 4.96
N ASP A 620 -20.44 -15.76 4.13
CA ASP A 620 -20.95 -14.84 3.10
C ASP A 620 -21.37 -13.47 3.67
N SER A 621 -21.09 -12.39 2.93
CA SER A 621 -21.42 -11.01 3.31
C SER A 621 -22.07 -10.27 2.13
N LEU A 622 -22.83 -9.21 2.41
CA LEU A 622 -23.66 -8.54 1.39
C LEU A 622 -23.28 -7.05 1.27
N HIS A 623 -22.72 -6.65 0.14
CA HIS A 623 -22.59 -5.23 -0.20
C HIS A 623 -23.70 -4.83 -1.18
N SER A 624 -24.53 -3.85 -0.80
CA SER A 624 -25.60 -3.34 -1.65
C SER A 624 -25.69 -1.82 -1.59
N ALA A 625 -24.72 -1.19 -2.25
CA ALA A 625 -24.67 0.25 -2.48
C ALA A 625 -25.77 0.74 -3.44
N VAL A 626 -26.20 1.99 -3.22
CA VAL A 626 -26.94 2.78 -4.20
C VAL A 626 -26.22 4.10 -4.41
N VAL A 627 -25.94 4.43 -5.68
CA VAL A 627 -25.27 5.68 -6.09
C VAL A 627 -26.17 6.45 -7.04
N GLU A 628 -26.68 7.59 -6.58
CA GLU A 628 -27.48 8.54 -7.35
C GLU A 628 -26.62 9.76 -7.72
N ILE A 629 -26.55 10.09 -9.01
CA ILE A 629 -25.83 11.27 -9.49
C ILE A 629 -26.77 12.14 -10.32
N ILE A 630 -26.76 13.45 -10.08
CA ILE A 630 -27.45 14.45 -10.87
C ILE A 630 -26.38 15.38 -11.44
N VAL A 631 -26.28 15.43 -12.77
CA VAL A 631 -25.33 16.26 -13.51
C VAL A 631 -26.14 17.30 -14.27
N LYS A 632 -26.23 18.51 -13.72
CA LYS A 632 -26.99 19.65 -14.25
C LYS A 632 -26.36 20.21 -15.54
N PRO A 633 -27.00 21.17 -16.24
CA PRO A 633 -26.52 21.64 -17.54
C PRO A 633 -25.05 22.04 -17.55
N HIS A 634 -24.33 21.57 -18.57
CA HIS A 634 -22.89 21.77 -18.79
C HIS A 634 -21.94 21.27 -17.69
N ALA A 635 -22.44 20.62 -16.64
CA ALA A 635 -21.61 20.05 -15.57
C ALA A 635 -20.97 18.71 -16.00
N ARG A 636 -19.90 18.31 -15.31
CA ARG A 636 -19.16 17.07 -15.58
C ARG A 636 -18.85 16.30 -14.30
N VAL A 637 -19.21 15.02 -14.24
CA VAL A 637 -18.87 14.13 -13.12
C VAL A 637 -18.08 12.94 -13.63
N ARG A 638 -16.88 12.73 -13.09
CA ARG A 638 -16.10 11.50 -13.26
C ARG A 638 -16.17 10.70 -11.97
N TYR A 639 -16.79 9.53 -12.02
CA TYR A 639 -16.92 8.65 -10.86
C TYR A 639 -16.07 7.40 -11.07
N THR A 640 -15.02 7.26 -10.28
CA THR A 640 -14.10 6.12 -10.31
C THR A 640 -14.35 5.19 -9.13
N THR A 641 -14.40 3.88 -9.34
CA THR A 641 -14.36 2.88 -8.25
C THR A 641 -13.60 1.62 -8.64
N ILE A 642 -12.54 1.30 -7.89
CA ILE A 642 -11.93 -0.02 -7.90
C ILE A 642 -12.53 -0.83 -6.74
N GLN A 643 -12.98 -2.05 -7.00
CA GLN A 643 -13.57 -2.93 -5.99
C GLN A 643 -12.81 -4.24 -5.93
N ASN A 644 -12.18 -4.49 -4.79
CA ASN A 644 -11.60 -5.79 -4.45
C ASN A 644 -12.34 -6.35 -3.23
N TRP A 645 -13.27 -7.27 -3.48
CA TRP A 645 -14.04 -7.93 -2.43
C TRP A 645 -13.46 -9.32 -2.14
N SER A 646 -13.83 -9.90 -1.00
CA SER A 646 -13.55 -11.30 -0.73
C SER A 646 -14.48 -12.25 -1.52
N ASN A 647 -14.00 -13.48 -1.79
CA ASN A 647 -14.69 -14.52 -2.59
C ASN A 647 -16.03 -15.03 -1.98
N ASN A 648 -16.46 -14.48 -0.86
CA ASN A 648 -17.71 -14.73 -0.13
C ASN A 648 -18.70 -13.53 -0.22
N VAL A 649 -18.33 -12.42 -0.87
CA VAL A 649 -19.17 -11.20 -0.93
C VAL A 649 -20.13 -11.24 -2.12
N TYR A 650 -21.41 -10.98 -1.85
CA TYR A 650 -22.41 -10.62 -2.85
C TYR A 650 -22.41 -9.10 -3.05
N ASN A 651 -22.07 -8.64 -4.25
CA ASN A 651 -21.93 -7.23 -4.63
C ASN A 651 -23.09 -6.80 -5.54
N LEU A 652 -24.17 -6.29 -4.93
CA LEU A 652 -25.47 -6.07 -5.59
C LEU A 652 -25.83 -4.59 -5.62
N VAL A 653 -25.21 -3.87 -6.56
CA VAL A 653 -25.11 -2.41 -6.56
C VAL A 653 -25.97 -1.75 -7.65
N THR A 654 -26.71 -0.71 -7.28
CA THR A 654 -27.46 0.12 -8.24
C THR A 654 -26.82 1.50 -8.37
N LYS A 655 -26.09 1.77 -9.46
CA LYS A 655 -25.55 3.11 -9.78
C LYS A 655 -26.31 3.73 -10.95
N ARG A 656 -26.66 5.01 -10.87
CA ARG A 656 -27.36 5.73 -11.95
C ARG A 656 -27.15 7.23 -11.87
N ALA A 657 -26.88 7.83 -13.01
CA ALA A 657 -26.81 9.27 -13.20
C ALA A 657 -27.98 9.77 -14.05
N ARG A 658 -28.44 10.99 -13.78
CA ARG A 658 -29.23 11.82 -14.69
C ARG A 658 -28.34 12.94 -15.21
N ALA A 659 -28.14 12.99 -16.52
CA ALA A 659 -27.36 14.01 -17.21
C ALA A 659 -28.30 14.97 -17.96
N GLU A 660 -28.16 16.26 -17.71
CA GLU A 660 -28.98 17.33 -18.31
C GLU A 660 -28.26 18.00 -19.51
N ALA A 661 -28.70 19.18 -19.95
CA ALA A 661 -28.28 19.73 -21.24
C ALA A 661 -26.76 19.98 -21.31
N GLY A 662 -26.06 19.34 -22.25
CA GLY A 662 -24.60 19.41 -22.37
C GLY A 662 -23.81 18.79 -21.20
N ALA A 663 -24.47 18.09 -20.27
CA ALA A 663 -23.83 17.45 -19.13
C ALA A 663 -23.01 16.21 -19.54
N THR A 664 -21.92 15.92 -18.83
CA THR A 664 -21.08 14.72 -19.06
C THR A 664 -20.98 13.85 -17.80
N MET A 665 -21.35 12.58 -17.92
CA MET A 665 -21.16 11.57 -16.87
C MET A 665 -20.18 10.49 -17.32
N GLU A 666 -19.12 10.26 -16.57
CA GLU A 666 -18.13 9.20 -16.79
C GLU A 666 -18.12 8.22 -15.62
N TRP A 667 -18.51 6.96 -15.85
CA TRP A 667 -18.31 5.86 -14.92
C TRP A 667 -17.02 5.11 -15.30
N ILE A 668 -16.08 5.00 -14.35
CA ILE A 668 -14.88 4.18 -14.53
C ILE A 668 -14.82 3.16 -13.39
N ASP A 669 -14.83 1.87 -13.69
CA ASP A 669 -14.87 0.86 -12.63
C ASP A 669 -14.12 -0.45 -12.89
N GLY A 670 -13.62 -1.03 -11.79
CA GLY A 670 -13.02 -2.36 -11.74
C GLY A 670 -13.73 -3.26 -10.73
N ASN A 671 -14.04 -4.49 -11.13
CA ASN A 671 -14.81 -5.48 -10.36
C ASN A 671 -13.97 -6.74 -10.17
N ILE A 672 -13.45 -6.95 -8.96
CA ILE A 672 -12.52 -8.04 -8.63
C ILE A 672 -12.93 -8.71 -7.31
N GLY A 673 -12.67 -10.02 -7.20
CA GLY A 673 -12.68 -10.77 -5.95
C GLY A 673 -14.06 -11.18 -5.40
N SER A 674 -15.14 -10.44 -5.68
CA SER A 674 -16.48 -10.81 -5.19
C SER A 674 -16.95 -12.20 -5.67
N LYS A 675 -17.70 -12.91 -4.82
CA LYS A 675 -18.39 -14.17 -5.18
C LYS A 675 -19.32 -13.97 -6.37
N VAL A 676 -20.15 -12.93 -6.27
CA VAL A 676 -21.13 -12.54 -7.27
C VAL A 676 -21.18 -11.03 -7.33
N THR A 677 -20.99 -10.45 -8.53
CA THR A 677 -21.37 -9.05 -8.80
C THR A 677 -22.58 -9.01 -9.71
N MET A 678 -23.55 -8.17 -9.36
CA MET A 678 -24.58 -7.68 -10.29
C MET A 678 -24.56 -6.15 -10.26
N LYS A 679 -23.95 -5.54 -11.28
CA LYS A 679 -23.75 -4.08 -11.35
C LYS A 679 -23.94 -3.55 -12.77
N TYR A 680 -24.83 -2.58 -12.93
CA TYR A 680 -25.18 -2.00 -14.23
C TYR A 680 -25.28 -0.46 -14.15
N PRO A 681 -24.16 0.28 -14.08
CA PRO A 681 -24.18 1.74 -14.01
C PRO A 681 -24.94 2.32 -15.20
N ALA A 682 -25.82 3.28 -14.91
CA ALA A 682 -26.75 3.83 -15.88
C ALA A 682 -26.56 5.34 -16.06
N VAL A 683 -26.77 5.84 -17.28
CA VAL A 683 -26.85 7.28 -17.56
C VAL A 683 -28.16 7.56 -18.30
N TRP A 684 -28.98 8.42 -17.70
CA TRP A 684 -30.19 8.97 -18.31
C TRP A 684 -29.85 10.34 -18.90
N MET A 685 -29.63 10.38 -20.21
CA MET A 685 -29.32 11.60 -20.97
C MET A 685 -30.62 12.35 -21.27
N THR A 686 -31.03 13.18 -20.30
CA THR A 686 -32.32 13.89 -20.25
C THR A 686 -32.32 15.26 -20.92
N GLY A 687 -31.15 15.86 -21.17
CA GLY A 687 -31.02 17.14 -21.87
C GLY A 687 -30.29 17.00 -23.21
N GLU A 688 -30.51 17.96 -24.10
CA GLU A 688 -29.85 18.01 -25.40
C GLU A 688 -28.32 18.04 -25.25
N HIS A 689 -27.58 17.35 -26.13
CA HIS A 689 -26.11 17.22 -26.05
C HIS A 689 -25.54 16.53 -24.80
N ALA A 690 -26.36 15.94 -23.93
CA ALA A 690 -25.86 15.15 -22.80
C ALA A 690 -24.99 13.96 -23.27
N LYS A 691 -23.95 13.66 -22.48
CA LYS A 691 -22.94 12.62 -22.75
C LYS A 691 -22.87 11.61 -21.60
N GLY A 692 -22.85 10.32 -21.93
CA GLY A 692 -22.69 9.23 -20.97
C GLY A 692 -21.58 8.25 -21.37
N GLU A 693 -20.59 8.05 -20.52
CA GLU A 693 -19.48 7.14 -20.76
C GLU A 693 -19.38 6.10 -19.64
N VAL A 694 -19.15 4.83 -20.00
CA VAL A 694 -18.84 3.74 -19.07
C VAL A 694 -17.61 3.00 -19.55
N LEU A 695 -16.64 2.87 -18.65
CA LEU A 695 -15.42 2.11 -18.83
C LEU A 695 -15.30 1.11 -17.68
N SER A 696 -15.47 -0.18 -17.97
CA SER A 696 -15.65 -1.20 -16.93
C SER A 696 -14.75 -2.41 -17.19
N VAL A 697 -14.03 -2.85 -16.15
CA VAL A 697 -13.30 -4.13 -16.15
C VAL A 697 -13.88 -5.09 -15.12
N ALA A 698 -14.05 -6.36 -15.49
CA ALA A 698 -14.53 -7.41 -14.61
C ALA A 698 -13.63 -8.65 -14.64
N PHE A 699 -13.24 -9.13 -13.46
CA PHE A 699 -12.41 -10.33 -13.30
C PHE A 699 -13.19 -11.44 -12.57
N ALA A 700 -13.23 -12.65 -13.13
CA ALA A 700 -13.79 -13.84 -12.48
C ALA A 700 -12.77 -14.99 -12.40
N GLY A 701 -12.42 -15.39 -11.18
CA GLY A 701 -11.71 -16.63 -10.84
C GLY A 701 -12.67 -17.79 -10.52
N GLU A 702 -12.13 -18.86 -9.92
CA GLU A 702 -12.88 -20.04 -9.49
C GLU A 702 -14.09 -19.68 -8.61
N ASP A 703 -15.24 -20.33 -8.87
CA ASP A 703 -16.54 -20.12 -8.22
C ASP A 703 -17.12 -18.68 -8.24
N GLN A 704 -16.51 -17.74 -8.98
CA GLN A 704 -17.00 -16.36 -9.12
C GLN A 704 -17.91 -16.14 -10.34
N HIS A 705 -18.94 -15.30 -10.19
CA HIS A 705 -19.75 -14.80 -11.33
C HIS A 705 -19.90 -13.27 -11.31
N GLN A 706 -19.19 -12.58 -12.21
CA GLN A 706 -19.33 -11.13 -12.43
C GLN A 706 -20.35 -10.84 -13.55
N ASP A 707 -21.62 -10.56 -13.24
CA ASP A 707 -22.63 -10.08 -14.20
C ASP A 707 -22.67 -8.53 -14.18
N THR A 708 -21.77 -7.95 -14.97
CA THR A 708 -21.52 -6.51 -15.06
C THR A 708 -22.07 -5.93 -16.36
N GLY A 709 -22.20 -4.61 -16.47
CA GLY A 709 -22.55 -3.97 -17.74
C GLY A 709 -22.97 -2.52 -17.55
N ALA A 710 -23.72 -1.97 -18.49
CA ALA A 710 -24.03 -0.53 -18.55
C ALA A 710 -25.41 -0.26 -19.16
N LYS A 711 -26.02 0.88 -18.83
CA LYS A 711 -27.31 1.30 -19.41
C LYS A 711 -27.30 2.76 -19.86
N MET A 712 -27.36 3.00 -21.16
CA MET A 712 -27.41 4.33 -21.77
C MET A 712 -28.82 4.60 -22.29
N LEU A 713 -29.51 5.57 -21.70
CA LEU A 713 -30.84 6.00 -22.14
C LEU A 713 -30.73 7.39 -22.75
N HIS A 714 -30.89 7.47 -24.08
CA HIS A 714 -30.98 8.71 -24.83
C HIS A 714 -32.44 9.19 -24.81
N LEU A 715 -32.70 10.30 -24.11
CA LEU A 715 -34.05 10.85 -23.89
C LEU A 715 -34.23 12.24 -24.51
N ALA A 716 -33.17 12.80 -25.11
CA ALA A 716 -33.13 14.12 -25.72
C ALA A 716 -32.28 14.13 -27.00
N PRO A 717 -32.42 15.13 -27.88
CA PRO A 717 -31.68 15.21 -29.14
C PRO A 717 -30.17 15.30 -28.96
N ASN A 718 -29.43 14.92 -30.00
CA ASN A 718 -27.98 15.13 -30.12
C ASN A 718 -27.14 14.54 -28.97
N THR A 719 -27.68 13.57 -28.22
CA THR A 719 -27.02 12.94 -27.07
C THR A 719 -26.03 11.86 -27.51
N SER A 720 -24.96 11.64 -26.73
CA SER A 720 -23.88 10.71 -27.11
C SER A 720 -23.46 9.76 -26.00
N SER A 721 -23.20 8.50 -26.33
CA SER A 721 -22.69 7.54 -25.36
C SER A 721 -21.59 6.62 -25.87
N ASN A 722 -20.71 6.23 -24.95
CA ASN A 722 -19.64 5.25 -25.21
C ASN A 722 -19.59 4.23 -24.07
N ILE A 723 -19.67 2.95 -24.40
CA ILE A 723 -19.53 1.84 -23.45
C ILE A 723 -18.33 1.00 -23.89
N VAL A 724 -17.32 0.90 -23.03
CA VAL A 724 -16.19 -0.01 -23.21
C VAL A 724 -16.16 -0.94 -22.00
N SER A 725 -16.53 -2.20 -22.22
CA SER A 725 -16.48 -3.25 -21.21
C SER A 725 -15.40 -4.26 -21.57
N LYS A 726 -14.54 -4.58 -20.61
CA LYS A 726 -13.56 -5.65 -20.71
C LYS A 726 -13.81 -6.68 -19.62
N SER A 727 -13.71 -7.96 -19.96
CA SER A 727 -13.83 -9.04 -18.99
C SER A 727 -12.70 -10.05 -19.12
N VAL A 728 -12.28 -10.62 -17.99
CA VAL A 728 -11.28 -11.69 -17.92
C VAL A 728 -11.85 -12.82 -17.07
N ALA A 729 -11.84 -14.04 -17.59
CA ALA A 729 -12.37 -15.21 -16.89
C ALA A 729 -11.32 -16.34 -16.84
N ARG A 730 -11.13 -16.90 -15.64
CA ARG A 730 -10.12 -17.91 -15.29
C ARG A 730 -10.68 -18.92 -14.27
N GLY A 731 -10.18 -20.15 -14.27
CA GLY A 731 -10.42 -21.16 -13.22
C GLY A 731 -11.84 -21.70 -13.18
N GLY A 732 -12.57 -21.67 -14.31
CA GLY A 732 -14.00 -21.96 -14.36
C GLY A 732 -14.88 -20.75 -14.01
N GLY A 733 -14.26 -19.61 -13.70
CA GLY A 733 -14.94 -18.35 -13.43
C GLY A 733 -15.84 -17.89 -14.58
N ARG A 734 -16.89 -17.17 -14.22
CA ARG A 734 -17.87 -16.65 -15.17
C ARG A 734 -17.89 -15.13 -15.18
N THR A 735 -17.63 -14.54 -16.33
CA THR A 735 -17.98 -13.13 -16.58
C THR A 735 -19.22 -13.03 -17.43
N SER A 736 -19.95 -11.93 -17.30
CA SER A 736 -21.06 -11.60 -18.18
C SER A 736 -21.11 -10.09 -18.39
N TYR A 737 -21.19 -9.66 -19.64
CA TYR A 737 -21.57 -8.29 -19.99
C TYR A 737 -23.09 -8.23 -20.23
N ARG A 738 -23.77 -7.23 -19.65
CA ARG A 738 -25.19 -6.98 -19.85
C ARG A 738 -25.45 -5.50 -20.11
N GLY A 739 -25.56 -5.16 -21.39
CA GLY A 739 -25.73 -3.78 -21.86
C GLY A 739 -27.17 -3.45 -22.22
N LEU A 740 -27.59 -2.20 -21.99
CA LEU A 740 -28.76 -1.59 -22.63
C LEU A 740 -28.37 -0.26 -23.28
N VAL A 741 -28.62 -0.13 -24.58
CA VAL A 741 -28.67 1.18 -25.25
C VAL A 741 -30.11 1.39 -25.71
N GLN A 742 -30.75 2.43 -25.21
CA GLN A 742 -32.13 2.77 -25.55
C GLN A 742 -32.19 4.20 -26.08
N VAL A 743 -32.62 4.37 -27.33
CA VAL A 743 -32.86 5.67 -27.95
C VAL A 743 -34.37 5.87 -28.08
N ASN A 744 -34.90 6.75 -27.23
CA ASN A 744 -36.34 7.00 -27.17
C ASN A 744 -36.78 8.03 -28.22
N LYS A 745 -38.08 7.99 -28.54
CA LYS A 745 -38.71 8.95 -29.43
C LYS A 745 -38.47 10.38 -28.93
N GLY A 746 -38.01 11.26 -29.83
CA GLY A 746 -37.52 12.61 -29.57
C GLY A 746 -35.99 12.73 -29.68
N ALA A 747 -35.23 11.66 -29.40
CA ALA A 747 -33.77 11.68 -29.32
C ALA A 747 -33.06 11.53 -30.69
N HIS A 748 -33.48 12.30 -31.69
CA HIS A 748 -32.83 12.39 -33.00
C HIS A 748 -31.39 12.95 -32.90
N GLY A 749 -30.54 12.64 -33.88
CA GLY A 749 -29.11 12.98 -33.88
C GLY A 749 -28.26 12.19 -32.87
N SER A 750 -28.85 11.23 -32.14
CA SER A 750 -28.16 10.49 -31.08
C SER A 750 -27.08 9.55 -31.61
N ARG A 751 -26.01 9.36 -30.83
CA ARG A 751 -24.87 8.50 -31.18
C ARG A 751 -24.48 7.57 -30.05
N SER A 752 -24.26 6.28 -30.33
CA SER A 752 -23.77 5.33 -29.33
C SER A 752 -22.76 4.34 -29.90
N SER A 753 -21.66 4.13 -29.18
CA SER A 753 -20.69 3.05 -29.42
C SER A 753 -20.62 2.10 -28.22
N VAL A 754 -20.66 0.80 -28.49
CA VAL A 754 -20.56 -0.25 -27.47
C VAL A 754 -19.50 -1.27 -27.88
N LYS A 755 -18.42 -1.37 -27.11
CA LYS A 755 -17.36 -2.36 -27.30
C LYS A 755 -17.26 -3.29 -26.10
N CYS A 756 -17.42 -4.59 -26.34
CA CYS A 756 -17.38 -5.64 -25.34
C CYS A 756 -16.25 -6.62 -25.67
N ASP A 757 -15.09 -6.46 -25.03
CA ASP A 757 -13.99 -7.43 -25.18
C ASP A 757 -14.03 -8.43 -24.02
N ALA A 758 -13.87 -9.72 -24.29
CA ALA A 758 -13.72 -10.76 -23.28
C ALA A 758 -12.45 -11.58 -23.54
N LEU A 759 -11.68 -11.85 -22.49
CA LEU A 759 -10.51 -12.71 -22.52
C LEU A 759 -10.77 -13.97 -21.68
N LEU A 760 -10.81 -15.12 -22.34
CA LEU A 760 -10.80 -16.43 -21.68
C LEU A 760 -9.35 -16.86 -21.51
N VAL A 761 -8.94 -17.04 -20.25
CA VAL A 761 -7.57 -17.46 -19.88
C VAL A 761 -7.39 -18.96 -20.11
N ASP A 762 -8.45 -19.74 -19.99
CA ASP A 762 -8.44 -21.20 -20.10
C ASP A 762 -9.63 -21.73 -20.95
N THR A 763 -9.91 -23.04 -20.87
CA THR A 763 -10.97 -23.72 -21.63
C THR A 763 -12.22 -24.07 -20.82
N VAL A 764 -12.20 -23.89 -19.49
CA VAL A 764 -13.31 -24.20 -18.57
C VAL A 764 -14.11 -22.96 -18.17
N SER A 765 -13.48 -21.79 -18.23
CA SER A 765 -14.04 -20.48 -17.92
C SER A 765 -15.01 -19.99 -18.99
N ARG A 766 -15.89 -19.07 -18.61
CA ARG A 766 -17.00 -18.62 -19.45
C ARG A 766 -17.13 -17.09 -19.45
N SER A 767 -17.40 -16.53 -20.63
CA SER A 767 -17.87 -15.15 -20.77
C SER A 767 -19.13 -15.12 -21.62
N ASP A 768 -20.17 -14.44 -21.15
CA ASP A 768 -21.42 -14.25 -21.87
C ASP A 768 -21.63 -12.76 -22.22
N THR A 769 -22.07 -12.45 -23.44
CA THR A 769 -22.37 -11.06 -23.85
C THR A 769 -23.87 -10.92 -24.16
N TYR A 770 -24.57 -10.11 -23.37
CA TYR A 770 -26.01 -9.87 -23.47
C TYR A 770 -26.30 -8.39 -23.82
N PRO A 771 -26.14 -7.97 -25.09
CA PRO A 771 -26.47 -6.62 -25.53
C PRO A 771 -27.97 -6.47 -25.79
N TYR A 772 -28.55 -5.36 -25.34
CA TYR A 772 -29.91 -4.94 -25.68
C TYR A 772 -29.85 -3.56 -26.34
N VAL A 773 -30.48 -3.43 -27.51
CA VAL A 773 -30.51 -2.20 -28.30
C VAL A 773 -31.96 -1.93 -28.70
N ASP A 774 -32.52 -0.82 -28.22
CA ASP A 774 -33.92 -0.40 -28.48
C ASP A 774 -33.88 1.02 -29.07
N ILE A 775 -33.96 1.12 -30.40
CA ILE A 775 -33.90 2.39 -31.14
C ILE A 775 -35.29 2.72 -31.67
N ARG A 776 -35.79 3.91 -31.33
CA ARG A 776 -37.14 4.40 -31.66
C ARG A 776 -37.15 5.72 -32.43
N GLU A 777 -36.02 6.05 -33.06
CA GLU A 777 -35.77 7.21 -33.91
C GLU A 777 -34.97 6.77 -35.14
N ASP A 778 -35.25 7.38 -36.29
CA ASP A 778 -34.63 7.02 -37.57
C ASP A 778 -33.24 7.68 -37.76
N ASP A 779 -33.04 8.86 -37.18
CA ASP A 779 -31.78 9.62 -37.22
C ASP A 779 -30.89 9.30 -36.02
N VAL A 780 -30.24 8.14 -36.06
CA VAL A 780 -29.39 7.61 -34.98
C VAL A 780 -28.16 6.90 -35.56
N THR A 781 -26.98 7.14 -34.99
CA THR A 781 -25.77 6.35 -35.27
C THR A 781 -25.50 5.38 -34.13
N MET A 782 -25.56 4.07 -34.38
CA MET A 782 -25.32 3.06 -33.36
C MET A 782 -24.33 2.00 -33.85
N GLY A 783 -23.30 1.72 -33.05
CA GLY A 783 -22.34 0.64 -33.28
C GLY A 783 -22.23 -0.27 -32.05
N HIS A 784 -22.24 -1.59 -32.28
CA HIS A 784 -21.92 -2.59 -31.26
C HIS A 784 -20.91 -3.60 -31.78
N GLU A 785 -19.82 -3.77 -31.05
CA GLU A 785 -18.76 -4.74 -31.28
C GLU A 785 -18.62 -5.63 -30.04
N ALA A 786 -18.50 -6.95 -30.27
CA ALA A 786 -18.23 -7.91 -29.22
C ALA A 786 -17.15 -8.89 -29.69
N THR A 787 -16.04 -8.96 -28.94
CA THR A 787 -14.90 -9.83 -29.25
C THR A 787 -14.64 -10.76 -28.08
N VAL A 788 -14.72 -12.07 -28.30
CA VAL A 788 -14.24 -13.07 -27.34
C VAL A 788 -12.91 -13.61 -27.84
N SER A 789 -11.85 -13.33 -27.10
CA SER A 789 -10.49 -13.83 -27.36
C SER A 789 -10.15 -14.93 -26.37
N LYS A 790 -9.38 -15.91 -26.84
CA LYS A 790 -8.56 -16.76 -25.95
C LYS A 790 -7.15 -16.21 -25.94
N VAL A 791 -6.43 -16.43 -24.84
CA VAL A 791 -4.98 -16.20 -24.84
C VAL A 791 -4.35 -17.13 -25.87
N SER A 792 -3.53 -16.58 -26.76
CA SER A 792 -2.98 -17.35 -27.88
C SER A 792 -1.80 -18.20 -27.43
N GLU A 793 -1.86 -19.50 -27.69
CA GLU A 793 -0.72 -20.44 -27.50
C GLU A 793 0.57 -19.90 -28.16
N ASN A 794 0.45 -19.27 -29.34
CA ASN A 794 1.60 -18.64 -30.02
C ASN A 794 2.12 -17.38 -29.30
N GLN A 795 1.26 -16.63 -28.60
CA GLN A 795 1.68 -15.47 -27.80
C GLN A 795 2.37 -15.93 -26.51
N LEU A 796 1.80 -16.92 -25.81
CA LEU A 796 2.41 -17.54 -24.63
C LEU A 796 3.76 -18.15 -25.00
N PHE A 797 3.80 -19.02 -26.02
CA PHE A 797 5.05 -19.61 -26.53
C PHE A 797 6.08 -18.55 -26.93
N TYR A 798 5.66 -17.46 -27.59
CA TYR A 798 6.57 -16.36 -27.92
C TYR A 798 7.15 -15.70 -26.66
N LEU A 799 6.31 -15.33 -25.69
CA LEU A 799 6.72 -14.67 -24.45
C LEU A 799 7.58 -15.58 -23.57
N MET A 800 7.21 -16.85 -23.44
CA MET A 800 7.99 -17.88 -22.75
C MET A 800 9.33 -18.12 -23.45
N SER A 801 9.40 -18.06 -24.79
CA SER A 801 10.68 -18.10 -25.53
C SER A 801 11.57 -16.86 -25.32
N ARG A 802 11.09 -15.83 -24.61
CA ARG A 802 11.88 -14.69 -24.12
C ARG A 802 12.33 -14.85 -22.67
N GLY A 803 12.01 -15.95 -22.01
CA GLY A 803 12.40 -16.26 -20.64
C GLY A 803 11.40 -15.82 -19.57
N LEU A 804 10.17 -15.47 -19.95
CA LEU A 804 9.07 -15.28 -18.99
C LEU A 804 8.49 -16.63 -18.57
N THR A 805 7.97 -16.71 -17.35
CA THR A 805 7.14 -17.84 -16.93
C THR A 805 5.81 -17.85 -17.70
N GLU A 806 5.07 -18.96 -17.66
CA GLU A 806 3.74 -18.99 -18.28
C GLU A 806 2.75 -18.06 -17.57
N ASP A 807 2.79 -17.99 -16.22
CA ASP A 807 2.02 -17.01 -15.43
C ASP A 807 2.41 -15.56 -15.76
N GLU A 808 3.70 -15.25 -15.91
CA GLU A 808 4.19 -13.91 -16.29
C GLU A 808 3.76 -13.52 -17.72
N ALA A 809 3.87 -14.47 -18.65
CA ALA A 809 3.41 -14.30 -20.02
C ALA A 809 1.88 -14.07 -20.06
N MET A 810 1.13 -14.85 -19.28
CA MET A 810 -0.31 -14.71 -19.11
C MET A 810 -0.66 -13.32 -18.56
N ALA A 811 -0.07 -12.93 -17.44
CA ALA A 811 -0.28 -11.62 -16.82
C ALA A 811 0.14 -10.47 -17.74
N MET A 812 1.16 -10.63 -18.58
CA MET A 812 1.52 -9.63 -19.60
C MET A 812 0.44 -9.50 -20.69
N VAL A 813 -0.12 -10.61 -21.19
CA VAL A 813 -1.24 -10.57 -22.14
C VAL A 813 -2.48 -9.93 -21.51
N VAL A 814 -2.82 -10.29 -20.26
CA VAL A 814 -3.99 -9.73 -19.56
C VAL A 814 -3.82 -8.24 -19.27
N ARG A 815 -2.63 -7.79 -18.82
CA ARG A 815 -2.32 -6.35 -18.66
C ARG A 815 -2.46 -5.59 -19.98
N GLY A 816 -1.89 -6.10 -21.07
CA GLY A 816 -2.06 -5.50 -22.40
C GLY A 816 -3.52 -5.47 -22.88
N PHE A 817 -4.35 -6.42 -22.45
CA PHE A 817 -5.78 -6.43 -22.74
C PHE A 817 -6.57 -5.38 -21.95
N VAL A 818 -6.26 -5.16 -20.66
CA VAL A 818 -6.93 -4.16 -19.80
C VAL A 818 -6.36 -2.74 -19.90
N GLU A 819 -5.20 -2.56 -20.51
CA GLU A 819 -4.47 -1.28 -20.65
C GLU A 819 -5.33 -0.07 -21.08
N PRO A 820 -6.31 -0.19 -22.01
CA PRO A 820 -7.21 0.91 -22.35
C PRO A 820 -8.11 1.41 -21.20
N ILE A 821 -8.30 0.60 -20.15
CA ILE A 821 -9.05 0.97 -18.93
C ILE A 821 -8.10 1.57 -17.91
N ALA A 822 -6.93 0.96 -17.72
CA ALA A 822 -5.89 1.48 -16.84
C ALA A 822 -5.51 2.93 -17.20
N LYS A 823 -5.45 3.28 -18.49
CA LYS A 823 -5.12 4.64 -18.97
C LYS A 823 -6.10 5.76 -18.60
N GLU A 824 -7.35 5.44 -18.30
CA GLU A 824 -8.39 6.44 -17.98
C GLU A 824 -8.61 6.60 -16.48
N LEU A 825 -8.14 5.63 -15.69
CA LEU A 825 -8.06 5.72 -14.25
C LEU A 825 -6.99 6.75 -13.86
N PRO A 826 -7.17 7.47 -12.74
CA PRO A 826 -6.07 7.99 -11.96
C PRO A 826 -4.93 6.99 -11.86
N MET A 827 -3.72 7.48 -11.97
CA MET A 827 -2.51 6.68 -12.08
C MET A 827 -2.37 5.70 -10.90
N GLU A 828 -2.87 6.09 -9.72
CA GLU A 828 -2.99 5.18 -8.59
C GLU A 828 -3.86 3.95 -8.85
N TYR A 829 -5.09 4.17 -9.30
CA TYR A 829 -6.05 3.09 -9.56
C TYR A 829 -5.66 2.25 -10.77
N ALA A 830 -4.96 2.83 -11.74
CA ALA A 830 -4.43 2.12 -12.89
C ALA A 830 -3.50 0.97 -12.49
N LEU A 831 -2.59 1.23 -11.53
CA LEU A 831 -1.68 0.20 -11.02
C LEU A 831 -2.32 -0.73 -10.00
N GLU A 832 -3.18 -0.26 -9.09
CA GLU A 832 -3.88 -1.18 -8.19
C GLU A 832 -4.75 -2.17 -9.00
N LEU A 833 -5.40 -1.71 -10.08
CA LEU A 833 -6.08 -2.60 -11.03
C LEU A 833 -5.11 -3.63 -11.66
N ASN A 834 -3.96 -3.20 -12.19
CA ASN A 834 -2.97 -4.09 -12.81
C ASN A 834 -2.42 -5.11 -11.79
N ARG A 835 -2.22 -4.68 -10.55
CA ARG A 835 -1.74 -5.50 -9.44
C ARG A 835 -2.75 -6.56 -9.03
N LEU A 836 -4.01 -6.15 -8.85
CA LEU A 836 -5.10 -7.07 -8.54
C LEU A 836 -5.26 -8.11 -9.65
N ILE A 837 -5.04 -7.72 -10.91
CA ILE A 837 -4.98 -8.66 -12.03
C ILE A 837 -3.81 -9.65 -11.89
N GLU A 838 -2.60 -9.21 -11.54
CA GLU A 838 -1.45 -10.10 -11.32
C GLU A 838 -1.72 -11.12 -10.21
N LEU A 839 -2.23 -10.68 -9.05
CA LEU A 839 -2.64 -11.57 -7.95
C LEU A 839 -3.72 -12.57 -8.38
N GLN A 840 -4.66 -12.15 -9.24
CA GLN A 840 -5.68 -13.00 -9.83
C GLN A 840 -5.16 -13.84 -11.03
N MET A 841 -3.89 -13.71 -11.43
CA MET A 841 -3.18 -14.56 -12.40
C MET A 841 -2.24 -15.58 -11.75
N GLU A 842 -1.89 -15.45 -10.47
CA GLU A 842 -1.04 -16.45 -9.80
C GLU A 842 -1.73 -17.83 -9.76
N GLY A 843 -1.02 -18.87 -10.19
CA GLY A 843 -1.51 -20.25 -10.29
C GLY A 843 -2.52 -20.48 -11.42
N ALA A 844 -2.49 -19.69 -12.49
CA ALA A 844 -3.45 -19.81 -13.62
C ALA A 844 -3.22 -21.03 -14.50
N VAL A 845 -2.00 -21.57 -14.44
CA VAL A 845 -1.50 -22.60 -15.34
C VAL A 845 -1.75 -23.98 -14.74
N GLY A 846 -2.76 -24.68 -15.27
CA GLY A 846 -3.18 -26.02 -14.88
C GLY A 846 -4.04 -26.72 -15.94
#